data_AF-A0A960Q0V6-F1
#
_entry.id   AF-A0A960Q0V6-F1
#
_cell.length_a   1.000
_cell.length_b   1.000
_cell.length_c   1.000
_cell.angle_alpha   90.00
_cell.angle_beta   90.00
_cell.angle_gamma   90.00
#
_symmetry.space_group_name_H-M   'P 1'
#
loop_
_entity.id
_entity.type
_entity.pdbx_description
1 polymer ?
#
loop_
_entity_poly.entity_id
_entity_poly.type
_entity_poly.pdbx_seq_one_letter_code
_entity_poly.pdbx_strand_id
1 'polypeptide(L)'
;MNLLVLDIPLFVEELRAAGHAVVNIGPDPACEIHLSPGQYTLDAIWSRLPAGFSPDRLLLSESLKRRRIPQGIAEAPCPTLFHSVDGHLHLDWHLALGRLFDHVLCSQLAVCSAMQAAGLRASWLPWAISAHEVSSDIESGPRDIPVSMVGSFLAAHRPKRMQLLERLARRFPLALYGPPFTPFLTPLEQAAIYGRSRIVLNECIGGEVNFRLLEAAAQGACVLSEQESEGQSLLLRPGREFVPWTPDTVEEELDRLLASPDTCHEIGRAGWQRLNADHTRTRRCAMLLESLELARMEDRRLEQIPAAPRLEHWIRQRLVANGLADPRDTPRAARAAGQPSTPHRLTGPLGEELLIGQAEELLRSGRTDEAESLLSGSESRLCLLALEAWRLIRLWDAQQLDSAQFVQAAQMLAQVFRNLNRRHRAGIVVNPERITIPCWEFQLLQLALRRLPDEPGLWLALARCEDDCGLTAHAVASMDSLMHVMHTKGLELPDELRLEHARLQWKAGLREAAEANLLRLSDSDWITASWLPTEERLRLQYVRRLVNERNITALELLATERPSSAITGLCCELSQLDHQPARGLSLLDSLIAKEPGSPRLHRLQERMLEQMGRHEESRMAHQRSRQCNILVRHTEDMQ
;
A
#
# COMPACT_ATOMS: atom_id res chain seq x y z
N MET A 1 34.90 8.54 -9.41
CA MET A 1 34.50 7.13 -9.55
C MET A 1 34.07 6.85 -10.97
N ASN A 2 34.22 5.61 -11.41
CA ASN A 2 33.60 5.01 -12.58
C ASN A 2 32.24 4.43 -12.17
N LEU A 3 31.14 4.98 -12.68
CA LEU A 3 29.79 4.59 -12.30
C LEU A 3 29.07 3.93 -13.48
N LEU A 4 28.52 2.75 -13.25
CA LEU A 4 27.68 2.05 -14.21
C LEU A 4 26.21 2.26 -13.84
N VAL A 5 25.46 2.95 -14.68
CA VAL A 5 24.02 3.21 -14.48
C VAL A 5 23.21 2.36 -15.43
N LEU A 6 22.35 1.50 -14.89
CA LEU A 6 21.49 0.63 -15.66
C LEU A 6 20.07 1.17 -15.77
N ASP A 7 19.46 0.99 -16.93
CA ASP A 7 18.12 1.45 -17.30
C ASP A 7 17.98 2.98 -17.25
N ILE A 8 17.10 3.55 -16.41
CA ILE A 8 16.74 4.97 -16.51
C ILE A 8 17.94 5.89 -16.16
N PRO A 9 18.37 6.80 -17.05
CA PRO A 9 19.52 7.68 -16.84
C PRO A 9 19.23 8.92 -15.96
N LEU A 10 18.46 8.77 -14.86
CA LEU A 10 17.89 9.91 -14.11
C LEU A 10 18.93 10.91 -13.58
N PHE A 11 20.12 10.43 -13.19
CA PHE A 11 21.20 11.25 -12.58
C PHE A 11 22.49 11.28 -13.41
N VAL A 12 22.46 10.79 -14.66
CA VAL A 12 23.69 10.61 -15.45
C VAL A 12 24.40 11.94 -15.71
N GLU A 13 23.65 12.98 -16.06
CA GLU A 13 24.20 14.32 -16.31
C GLU A 13 24.79 14.93 -15.03
N GLU A 14 24.07 14.82 -13.91
CA GLU A 14 24.50 15.37 -12.63
C GLU A 14 25.72 14.65 -12.05
N LEU A 15 25.82 13.33 -12.21
CA LEU A 15 26.99 12.56 -11.81
C LEU A 15 28.22 12.92 -12.63
N ARG A 16 28.07 13.18 -13.94
CA ARG A 16 29.15 13.68 -14.80
C ARG A 16 29.56 15.10 -14.44
N ALA A 17 28.60 15.97 -14.18
CA ALA A 17 28.86 17.33 -13.73
C ALA A 17 29.62 17.36 -12.38
N ALA A 18 29.39 16.37 -11.52
CA ALA A 18 30.14 16.14 -10.29
C ALA A 18 31.55 15.53 -10.51
N GLY A 19 31.97 15.29 -11.76
CA GLY A 19 33.32 14.80 -12.11
C GLY A 19 33.47 13.29 -12.16
N HIS A 20 32.38 12.52 -12.17
CA HIS A 20 32.43 11.06 -12.27
C HIS A 20 32.41 10.60 -13.74
N ALA A 21 33.10 9.50 -14.03
CA ALA A 21 33.00 8.83 -15.32
C ALA A 21 31.78 7.91 -15.29
N VAL A 22 30.77 8.19 -16.12
CA VAL A 22 29.49 7.47 -16.09
C VAL A 22 29.24 6.77 -17.41
N VAL A 23 28.97 5.47 -17.37
CA VAL A 23 28.46 4.70 -18.50
C VAL A 23 27.00 4.33 -18.20
N ASN A 24 26.10 4.71 -19.10
CA ASN A 24 24.70 4.32 -19.00
C ASN A 24 24.33 3.32 -20.10
N ILE A 25 23.78 2.18 -19.67
CA ILE A 25 23.53 1.04 -20.55
C ILE A 25 22.26 0.30 -20.12
N GLY A 26 21.46 -0.11 -21.10
CA GLY A 26 20.26 -0.86 -20.81
C GLY A 26 19.31 -0.94 -22.00
N PRO A 27 18.20 -1.66 -21.82
CA PRO A 27 17.17 -1.81 -22.83
C PRO A 27 16.16 -0.66 -22.85
N ASP A 28 16.29 0.34 -21.99
CA ASP A 28 15.55 1.60 -22.11
C ASP A 28 16.06 2.38 -23.35
N PRO A 29 15.19 2.96 -24.18
CA PRO A 29 15.60 3.77 -25.33
C PRO A 29 16.38 5.04 -24.96
N ALA A 30 16.25 5.54 -23.72
CA ALA A 30 17.02 6.67 -23.24
C ALA A 30 18.47 6.31 -22.90
N CYS A 31 18.83 5.01 -22.91
CA CYS A 31 20.18 4.57 -22.63
C CYS A 31 21.16 4.95 -23.74
N GLU A 32 22.36 5.41 -23.36
CA GLU A 32 23.42 5.73 -24.33
C GLU A 32 23.90 4.48 -25.07
N ILE A 33 24.08 3.38 -24.34
CA ILE A 33 24.34 2.06 -24.92
C ILE A 33 23.05 1.25 -24.84
N HIS A 34 22.40 1.09 -25.98
CA HIS A 34 21.17 0.33 -26.06
C HIS A 34 21.42 -1.18 -26.12
N LEU A 35 20.73 -1.93 -25.26
CA LEU A 35 20.71 -3.39 -25.29
C LEU A 35 19.36 -3.91 -25.78
N SER A 36 19.39 -4.94 -26.62
CA SER A 36 18.15 -5.66 -26.93
C SER A 36 17.62 -6.34 -25.66
N PRO A 37 16.30 -6.41 -25.44
CA PRO A 37 15.74 -6.96 -24.20
C PRO A 37 16.22 -8.40 -23.87
N GLY A 38 16.37 -9.27 -24.88
CA GLY A 38 16.92 -10.63 -24.72
C GLY A 38 18.43 -10.71 -24.47
N GLN A 39 19.13 -9.58 -24.42
CA GLN A 39 20.57 -9.46 -24.13
C GLN A 39 20.82 -8.78 -22.79
N TYR A 40 19.80 -8.62 -21.94
CA TYR A 40 19.96 -7.93 -20.67
C TYR A 40 20.53 -8.87 -19.59
N THR A 41 21.82 -9.19 -19.74
CA THR A 41 22.62 -10.02 -18.82
C THR A 41 23.85 -9.26 -18.36
N LEU A 42 24.38 -9.59 -17.19
CA LEU A 42 25.60 -8.98 -16.66
C LEU A 42 26.79 -9.15 -17.62
N ASP A 43 26.98 -10.34 -18.19
CA ASP A 43 28.05 -10.61 -19.15
C ASP A 43 27.94 -9.72 -20.41
N ALA A 44 26.73 -9.58 -20.95
CA ALA A 44 26.50 -8.74 -22.12
C ALA A 44 26.75 -7.27 -21.81
N ILE A 45 26.31 -6.80 -20.64
CA ILE A 45 26.60 -5.44 -20.13
C ILE A 45 28.12 -5.23 -20.04
N TRP A 46 28.85 -6.13 -19.38
CA TRP A 46 30.30 -6.03 -19.21
C TRP A 46 31.05 -6.03 -20.54
N SER A 47 30.63 -6.85 -21.50
CA SER A 47 31.24 -6.92 -22.84
C SER A 47 31.08 -5.63 -23.67
N ARG A 48 30.14 -4.76 -23.29
CA ARG A 48 29.85 -3.50 -23.97
C ARG A 48 30.46 -2.28 -23.28
N LEU A 49 31.11 -2.47 -22.13
CA LEU A 49 31.79 -1.37 -21.45
C LEU A 49 32.97 -0.86 -22.28
N PRO A 50 33.24 0.46 -22.28
CA PRO A 50 34.41 1.01 -22.96
C PRO A 50 35.72 0.37 -22.48
N ALA A 51 36.71 0.27 -23.37
CA ALA A 51 38.01 -0.30 -23.02
C ALA A 51 38.64 0.46 -21.85
N GLY A 52 39.10 -0.27 -20.82
CA GLY A 52 39.69 0.30 -19.61
C GLY A 52 38.67 0.83 -18.58
N PHE A 53 37.37 0.77 -18.86
CA PHE A 53 36.34 1.14 -17.89
C PHE A 53 36.06 -0.02 -16.94
N SER A 54 36.36 0.18 -15.66
CA SER A 54 36.02 -0.76 -14.58
C SER A 54 35.10 -0.04 -13.59
N PRO A 55 33.82 -0.46 -13.45
CA PRO A 55 32.89 0.21 -12.56
C PRO A 55 33.31 0.10 -11.09
N ASP A 56 33.38 1.23 -10.40
CA ASP A 56 33.50 1.29 -8.94
C ASP A 56 32.17 0.95 -8.28
N ARG A 57 31.04 1.33 -8.90
CA ARG A 57 29.67 1.07 -8.43
C ARG A 57 28.72 0.82 -9.60
N LEU A 58 27.70 0.00 -9.35
CA LEU A 58 26.57 -0.23 -10.24
C LEU A 58 25.29 0.32 -9.60
N LEU A 59 24.54 1.14 -10.34
CA LEU A 59 23.23 1.63 -9.96
C LEU A 59 22.17 1.12 -10.94
N LEU A 60 21.24 0.29 -10.47
CA LEU A 60 20.03 -0.05 -11.22
C LEU A 60 18.93 0.95 -10.87
N SER A 61 18.52 1.77 -11.84
CA SER A 61 17.35 2.64 -11.69
C SER A 61 16.13 2.01 -12.34
N GLU A 62 15.11 1.70 -11.53
CA GLU A 62 13.90 1.05 -12.03
C GLU A 62 13.25 1.84 -13.17
N SER A 63 12.83 1.12 -14.23
CA SER A 63 12.06 1.71 -15.32
C SER A 63 10.56 1.74 -15.02
N LEU A 64 9.95 2.93 -15.20
CA LEU A 64 8.52 3.20 -15.01
C LEU A 64 7.60 2.49 -16.02
N LYS A 65 8.13 2.00 -17.15
CA LYS A 65 7.33 1.41 -18.24
C LYS A 65 7.46 -0.10 -18.35
N ARG A 66 8.68 -0.61 -18.31
CA ARG A 66 8.98 -2.05 -18.41
C ARG A 66 10.03 -2.41 -17.39
N ARG A 67 9.64 -3.22 -16.42
CA ARG A 67 10.48 -3.62 -15.30
C ARG A 67 11.37 -4.75 -15.73
N ARG A 68 12.67 -4.52 -15.60
CA ARG A 68 13.69 -5.43 -16.08
C ARG A 68 14.78 -5.49 -15.03
N ILE A 69 15.29 -6.69 -14.85
CA ILE A 69 16.45 -6.94 -14.00
C ILE A 69 17.49 -7.54 -14.95
N PRO A 70 18.76 -7.15 -14.89
CA PRO A 70 19.80 -7.81 -15.66
C PRO A 70 20.07 -9.20 -15.08
N GLN A 71 20.25 -10.21 -15.93
CA GLN A 71 20.52 -11.57 -15.45
C GLN A 71 21.89 -11.64 -14.80
N GLY A 72 21.95 -12.22 -13.59
CA GLY A 72 23.20 -12.37 -12.85
C GLY A 72 23.62 -11.09 -12.13
N ILE A 73 22.66 -10.26 -11.71
CA ILE A 73 22.95 -8.98 -11.07
C ILE A 73 23.66 -9.13 -9.71
N ALA A 74 23.36 -10.22 -8.99
CA ALA A 74 23.98 -10.50 -7.68
C ALA A 74 25.48 -10.80 -7.80
N GLU A 75 25.92 -11.25 -8.97
CA GLU A 75 27.29 -11.61 -9.30
C GLU A 75 28.14 -10.39 -9.70
N ALA A 76 27.58 -9.18 -9.78
CA ALA A 76 28.29 -7.96 -10.17
C ALA A 76 29.60 -7.77 -9.39
N PRO A 77 30.77 -7.57 -10.02
CA PRO A 77 32.06 -7.52 -9.34
C PRO A 77 32.31 -6.25 -8.49
N CYS A 78 31.34 -5.35 -8.39
CA CYS A 78 31.40 -4.08 -7.65
C CYS A 78 30.14 -3.90 -6.78
N PRO A 79 30.12 -2.99 -5.80
CA PRO A 79 28.93 -2.74 -5.00
C PRO A 79 27.77 -2.22 -5.86
N THR A 80 26.58 -2.70 -5.50
CA THR A 80 25.35 -2.55 -6.26
C THR A 80 24.31 -1.77 -5.48
N LEU A 81 23.63 -0.85 -6.15
CA LEU A 81 22.53 -0.07 -5.60
C LEU A 81 21.28 -0.26 -6.45
N PHE A 82 20.14 -0.39 -5.80
CA PHE A 82 18.83 -0.41 -6.45
C PHE A 82 18.08 0.88 -6.12
N HIS A 83 17.68 1.64 -7.11
CA HIS A 83 16.78 2.77 -6.94
C HIS A 83 15.32 2.32 -7.15
N SER A 84 14.64 2.10 -6.03
CA SER A 84 13.24 1.72 -5.87
C SER A 84 12.34 2.93 -6.11
N VAL A 85 11.75 2.97 -7.30
CA VAL A 85 10.95 4.09 -7.79
C VAL A 85 9.47 3.92 -7.42
N ASP A 86 8.82 2.82 -7.79
CA ASP A 86 7.38 2.61 -7.54
C ASP A 86 7.11 1.67 -6.36
N GLY A 87 8.00 1.65 -5.37
CA GLY A 87 7.92 0.71 -4.24
C GLY A 87 6.63 0.83 -3.42
N HIS A 88 5.90 1.95 -3.51
CA HIS A 88 4.60 2.13 -2.85
C HIS A 88 3.49 1.27 -3.45
N LEU A 89 3.61 0.89 -4.73
CA LEU A 89 2.67 -0.02 -5.41
C LEU A 89 3.16 -1.48 -5.40
N HIS A 90 4.43 -1.68 -5.04
CA HIS A 90 5.21 -2.86 -5.42
C HIS A 90 6.18 -3.33 -4.34
N LEU A 91 5.86 -3.00 -3.09
CA LEU A 91 6.71 -3.29 -1.94
C LEU A 91 7.05 -4.78 -1.87
N ASP A 92 6.11 -5.66 -2.23
CA ASP A 92 6.27 -7.11 -2.21
C ASP A 92 7.50 -7.60 -2.98
N TRP A 93 7.60 -7.24 -4.27
CA TRP A 93 8.72 -7.68 -5.08
C TRP A 93 9.92 -6.72 -4.99
N HIS A 94 9.74 -5.47 -4.55
CA HIS A 94 10.88 -4.58 -4.23
C HIS A 94 11.65 -5.06 -2.99
N LEU A 95 10.98 -5.63 -1.99
CA LEU A 95 11.64 -6.25 -0.84
C LEU A 95 12.48 -7.46 -1.27
N ALA A 96 11.97 -8.26 -2.20
CA ALA A 96 12.71 -9.36 -2.79
C ALA A 96 13.87 -8.86 -3.65
N LEU A 97 13.64 -7.88 -4.54
CA LEU A 97 14.65 -7.33 -5.41
C LEU A 97 15.77 -6.66 -4.63
N GLY A 98 15.43 -5.83 -3.64
CA GLY A 98 16.41 -5.12 -2.82
C GLY A 98 17.37 -6.04 -2.06
N ARG A 99 17.00 -7.32 -1.82
CA ARG A 99 17.92 -8.31 -1.25
C ARG A 99 19.04 -8.73 -2.19
N LEU A 100 18.90 -8.48 -3.50
CA LEU A 100 19.95 -8.73 -4.49
C LEU A 100 20.98 -7.59 -4.58
N PHE A 101 20.78 -6.49 -3.84
CA PHE A 101 21.62 -5.31 -3.87
C PHE A 101 22.27 -5.03 -2.51
N ASP A 102 23.39 -4.31 -2.53
CA ASP A 102 24.11 -3.94 -1.31
C ASP A 102 23.43 -2.77 -0.57
N HIS A 103 22.75 -1.90 -1.32
CA HIS A 103 21.97 -0.79 -0.80
C HIS A 103 20.74 -0.49 -1.65
N VAL A 104 19.67 0.01 -1.02
CA VAL A 104 18.44 0.42 -1.72
C VAL A 104 18.17 1.90 -1.51
N LEU A 105 17.91 2.61 -2.60
CA LEU A 105 17.50 4.00 -2.61
C LEU A 105 15.99 4.04 -2.85
N CYS A 106 15.22 4.64 -1.95
CA CYS A 106 13.77 4.65 -2.04
C CYS A 106 13.26 6.04 -2.40
N SER A 107 12.41 6.16 -3.42
CA SER A 107 11.73 7.42 -3.75
C SER A 107 10.75 7.88 -2.66
N GLN A 108 10.13 6.92 -1.96
CA GLN A 108 9.13 7.16 -0.92
C GLN A 108 9.68 6.87 0.47
N LEU A 109 9.38 7.74 1.43
CA LEU A 109 9.85 7.61 2.81
C LEU A 109 9.26 6.37 3.51
N ALA A 110 7.96 6.12 3.32
CA ALA A 110 7.30 4.94 3.88
C ALA A 110 7.90 3.63 3.36
N VAL A 111 8.25 3.58 2.07
CA VAL A 111 8.94 2.44 1.45
C VAL A 111 10.33 2.26 2.05
N CYS A 112 11.07 3.35 2.26
CA CYS A 112 12.37 3.31 2.92
C CYS A 112 12.26 2.66 4.32
N SER A 113 11.31 3.15 5.12
CA SER A 113 11.05 2.64 6.47
C SER A 113 10.67 1.16 6.45
N ALA A 114 9.81 0.74 5.51
CA ALA A 114 9.42 -0.66 5.36
C ALA A 114 10.59 -1.57 4.95
N MET A 115 11.48 -1.10 4.06
CA MET A 115 12.68 -1.84 3.67
C MET A 115 13.68 -1.98 4.82
N GLN A 116 13.89 -0.91 5.59
CA GLN A 116 14.72 -0.94 6.81
C GLN A 116 14.16 -1.93 7.84
N ALA A 117 12.83 -1.90 8.08
CA ALA A 117 12.15 -2.84 8.97
C ALA A 117 12.24 -4.30 8.50
N ALA A 118 12.42 -4.54 7.20
CA ALA A 118 12.67 -5.85 6.61
C ALA A 118 14.16 -6.27 6.64
N GLY A 119 15.04 -5.44 7.20
CA GLY A 119 16.47 -5.71 7.39
C GLY A 119 17.34 -5.38 6.16
N LEU A 120 16.82 -4.62 5.19
CA LEU A 120 17.58 -4.11 4.07
C LEU A 120 18.30 -2.81 4.46
N ARG A 121 19.48 -2.58 3.89
CA ARG A 121 20.12 -1.26 3.95
C ARG A 121 19.42 -0.37 2.94
N ALA A 122 18.63 0.56 3.44
CA ALA A 122 17.87 1.47 2.59
C ALA A 122 18.01 2.92 3.06
N SER A 123 18.05 3.84 2.10
CA SER A 123 18.07 5.29 2.32
C SER A 123 17.00 5.97 1.47
N TRP A 124 16.44 7.05 1.99
CA TRP A 124 15.46 7.83 1.25
C TRP A 124 16.17 8.76 0.26
N LEU A 125 15.87 8.57 -1.03
CA LEU A 125 16.29 9.43 -2.13
C LEU A 125 15.02 9.88 -2.87
N PRO A 126 14.38 10.98 -2.43
CA PRO A 126 13.14 11.43 -3.01
C PRO A 126 13.31 11.90 -4.45
N TRP A 127 12.18 11.99 -5.14
CA TRP A 127 12.11 12.59 -6.46
C TRP A 127 12.69 14.01 -6.50
N ALA A 128 13.17 14.37 -7.69
CA ALA A 128 13.63 15.69 -8.01
C ALA A 128 13.41 15.99 -9.49
N ILE A 129 13.47 17.28 -9.80
CA ILE A 129 13.28 17.79 -11.16
C ILE A 129 14.60 18.29 -11.75
N SER A 130 14.76 18.30 -13.07
CA SER A 130 15.93 18.93 -13.68
C SER A 130 16.01 20.39 -13.30
N ALA A 131 17.21 20.91 -13.05
CA ALA A 131 17.39 22.36 -12.90
C ALA A 131 16.95 23.12 -14.16
N HIS A 132 17.07 22.51 -15.34
CA HIS A 132 16.65 23.11 -16.62
C HIS A 132 15.12 23.13 -16.82
N GLU A 133 14.40 22.33 -16.04
CA GLU A 133 12.94 22.27 -16.07
C GLU A 133 12.31 23.25 -15.08
N VAL A 134 13.08 23.84 -14.16
CA VAL A 134 12.59 24.89 -13.26
C VAL A 134 12.49 26.20 -14.02
N SER A 135 11.33 26.88 -13.96
CA SER A 135 11.19 28.16 -14.63
C SER A 135 12.17 29.18 -14.05
N SER A 136 12.87 29.90 -14.93
CA SER A 136 13.72 31.05 -14.55
C SER A 136 12.90 32.29 -14.21
N ASP A 137 11.66 32.37 -14.69
CA ASP A 137 10.73 33.47 -14.45
C ASP A 137 9.29 32.93 -14.32
N ILE A 138 8.76 32.94 -13.10
CA ILE A 138 7.38 32.53 -12.80
C ILE A 138 6.37 33.68 -12.91
N GLU A 139 6.84 34.90 -13.18
CA GLU A 139 6.04 36.10 -13.42
C GLU A 139 5.84 36.37 -14.91
N SER A 140 6.59 35.69 -15.78
CA SER A 140 6.46 35.86 -17.23
C SER A 140 5.19 35.19 -17.74
N GLY A 141 4.11 35.98 -17.83
CA GLY A 141 2.88 35.62 -18.54
C GLY A 141 1.66 35.36 -17.64
N PRO A 142 0.46 35.28 -18.25
CA PRO A 142 -0.77 35.14 -17.48
C PRO A 142 -0.98 33.69 -16.99
N ARG A 143 -1.45 33.55 -15.74
CA ARG A 143 -2.01 32.29 -15.20
C ARG A 143 -3.50 32.19 -15.52
N ASP A 144 -3.80 31.98 -16.81
CA ASP A 144 -5.15 32.02 -17.38
C ASP A 144 -5.91 30.69 -17.32
N ILE A 145 -5.28 29.61 -16.85
CA ILE A 145 -5.95 28.33 -16.56
C ILE A 145 -6.30 28.30 -15.06
N PRO A 146 -7.58 28.40 -14.66
CA PRO A 146 -7.94 28.52 -13.24
C PRO A 146 -7.56 27.27 -12.43
N VAL A 147 -7.95 26.10 -12.93
CA VAL A 147 -7.59 24.80 -12.33
C VAL A 147 -7.21 23.85 -13.46
N SER A 148 -6.06 23.20 -13.35
CA SER A 148 -5.65 22.16 -14.30
C SER A 148 -5.36 20.84 -13.61
N MET A 149 -5.53 19.75 -14.35
CA MET A 149 -4.98 18.46 -14.03
C MET A 149 -4.30 17.89 -15.27
N VAL A 150 -3.06 17.43 -15.10
CA VAL A 150 -2.26 16.82 -16.18
C VAL A 150 -2.03 15.35 -15.87
N GLY A 151 -2.36 14.42 -16.76
CA GLY A 151 -2.10 12.99 -16.57
C GLY A 151 -2.95 12.06 -17.42
N SER A 152 -2.92 10.76 -17.10
CA SER A 152 -3.86 9.80 -17.68
C SER A 152 -5.18 9.77 -16.92
N PHE A 153 -6.28 9.72 -17.68
CA PHE A 153 -7.67 9.72 -17.25
C PHE A 153 -8.43 8.49 -17.79
N LEU A 154 -7.71 7.40 -18.04
CA LEU A 154 -8.32 6.14 -18.43
C LEU A 154 -8.99 5.50 -17.21
N ALA A 155 -10.33 5.48 -17.19
CA ALA A 155 -11.13 4.99 -16.06
C ALA A 155 -10.75 3.56 -15.63
N ALA A 156 -10.38 2.70 -16.60
CA ALA A 156 -9.93 1.33 -16.33
C ALA A 156 -8.67 1.24 -15.45
N HIS A 157 -7.84 2.29 -15.44
CA HIS A 157 -6.59 2.33 -14.66
C HIS A 157 -6.66 3.31 -13.49
N ARG A 158 -7.52 4.34 -13.58
CA ARG A 158 -7.62 5.42 -12.59
C ARG A 158 -9.09 5.72 -12.22
N PRO A 159 -9.85 4.74 -11.70
CA PRO A 159 -11.28 4.92 -11.41
C PRO A 159 -11.53 6.00 -10.34
N LYS A 160 -10.73 6.01 -9.26
CA LYS A 160 -10.75 7.03 -8.20
C LYS A 160 -10.61 8.45 -8.78
N ARG A 161 -9.61 8.66 -9.63
CA ARG A 161 -9.36 9.95 -10.29
C ARG A 161 -10.57 10.39 -11.12
N MET A 162 -11.17 9.47 -11.87
CA MET A 162 -12.33 9.83 -12.70
C MET A 162 -13.53 10.23 -11.86
N GLN A 163 -13.83 9.52 -10.77
CA GLN A 163 -14.91 9.89 -9.85
C GLN A 163 -14.68 11.27 -9.22
N LEU A 164 -13.46 11.55 -8.77
CA LEU A 164 -13.07 12.86 -8.25
C LEU A 164 -13.28 13.95 -9.31
N LEU A 165 -12.78 13.74 -10.52
CA LEU A 165 -12.85 14.73 -11.59
C LEU A 165 -14.28 14.99 -12.06
N GLU A 166 -15.13 13.97 -12.16
CA GLU A 166 -16.54 14.11 -12.48
C GLU A 166 -17.29 14.91 -11.42
N ARG A 167 -16.96 14.71 -10.14
CA ARG A 167 -17.52 15.48 -9.03
C ARG A 167 -17.10 16.94 -9.11
N LEU A 168 -15.81 17.21 -9.30
CA LEU A 168 -15.25 18.57 -9.34
C LEU A 168 -15.66 19.36 -10.59
N ALA A 169 -15.71 18.71 -11.76
CA ALA A 169 -16.05 19.37 -13.02
C ALA A 169 -17.49 19.92 -13.08
N ARG A 170 -18.40 19.46 -12.19
CA ARG A 170 -19.76 20.01 -12.08
C ARG A 170 -19.79 21.42 -11.49
N ARG A 171 -18.75 21.81 -10.76
CA ARG A 171 -18.73 23.05 -9.97
C ARG A 171 -17.55 23.97 -10.30
N PHE A 172 -16.43 23.41 -10.75
CA PHE A 172 -15.19 24.16 -10.93
C PHE A 172 -14.73 24.19 -12.40
N PRO A 173 -14.08 25.29 -12.84
CA PRO A 173 -13.52 25.42 -14.18
C PRO A 173 -12.24 24.60 -14.33
N LEU A 174 -12.40 23.29 -14.52
CA LEU A 174 -11.32 22.31 -14.52
C LEU A 174 -10.87 21.96 -15.95
N ALA A 175 -9.61 22.22 -16.26
CA ALA A 175 -8.98 21.86 -17.53
C ALA A 175 -8.19 20.55 -17.40
N LEU A 176 -8.48 19.57 -18.26
CA LEU A 176 -7.85 18.25 -18.24
C LEU A 176 -6.89 18.09 -19.43
N TYR A 177 -5.65 17.72 -19.16
CA TYR A 177 -4.62 17.52 -20.18
C TYR A 177 -3.99 16.13 -20.07
N GLY A 178 -4.22 15.31 -21.09
CA GLY A 178 -3.72 13.96 -21.26
C GLY A 178 -4.83 12.96 -21.64
N PRO A 179 -4.48 11.70 -21.93
CA PRO A 179 -5.43 10.76 -22.54
C PRO A 179 -6.59 10.37 -21.61
N PRO A 180 -7.83 10.24 -22.13
CA PRO A 180 -8.18 10.27 -23.54
C PRO A 180 -8.51 11.67 -24.08
N PHE A 181 -8.48 12.72 -23.25
CA PHE A 181 -8.92 14.07 -23.64
C PHE A 181 -7.94 14.77 -24.58
N THR A 182 -6.63 14.63 -24.33
CA THR A 182 -5.56 15.09 -25.23
C THR A 182 -4.49 14.01 -25.38
N PRO A 183 -3.56 14.15 -26.34
CA PRO A 183 -2.38 13.27 -26.40
C PRO A 183 -1.52 13.34 -25.14
N PHE A 184 -0.61 12.38 -24.99
CA PHE A 184 0.46 12.46 -23.99
C PHE A 184 1.32 13.69 -24.27
N LEU A 185 1.62 14.45 -23.21
CA LEU A 185 2.39 15.68 -23.28
C LEU A 185 3.88 15.42 -23.08
N THR A 186 4.71 16.10 -23.84
CA THR A 186 6.14 16.22 -23.58
C THR A 186 6.40 17.02 -22.29
N PRO A 187 7.57 16.87 -21.63
CA PRO A 187 7.90 17.66 -20.44
C PRO A 187 7.77 19.18 -20.67
N LEU A 188 8.15 19.67 -21.86
CA LEU A 188 8.04 21.09 -22.21
C LEU A 188 6.58 21.57 -22.31
N GLU A 189 5.70 20.77 -22.91
CA GLU A 189 4.26 21.08 -22.98
C GLU A 189 3.61 21.04 -21.60
N GLN A 190 3.99 20.09 -20.74
CA GLN A 190 3.52 20.03 -19.35
C GLN A 190 3.95 21.27 -18.57
N ALA A 191 5.23 21.67 -18.67
CA ALA A 191 5.74 22.89 -18.04
C ALA A 191 4.98 24.14 -18.52
N ALA A 192 4.70 24.27 -19.82
CA ALA A 192 3.93 25.39 -20.35
C ALA A 192 2.49 25.46 -19.79
N ILE A 193 1.83 24.30 -19.62
CA ILE A 193 0.50 24.22 -18.99
C ILE A 193 0.57 24.61 -17.52
N TYR A 194 1.54 24.07 -16.77
CA TYR A 194 1.72 24.40 -15.36
C TYR A 194 2.05 25.89 -15.15
N GLY A 195 2.88 26.50 -16.01
CA GLY A 195 3.18 27.94 -15.98
C GLY A 195 1.94 28.82 -16.19
N ARG A 196 0.97 28.36 -16.97
CA ARG A 196 -0.33 29.02 -17.19
C ARG A 196 -1.39 28.66 -16.13
N SER A 197 -1.12 27.67 -15.29
CA SER A 197 -2.07 27.21 -14.28
C SER A 197 -1.97 28.08 -13.02
N ARG A 198 -3.12 28.50 -12.50
CA ARG A 198 -3.22 29.11 -11.17
C ARG A 198 -3.17 28.02 -10.10
N ILE A 199 -4.05 27.02 -10.23
CA ILE A 199 -4.11 25.86 -9.35
C ILE A 199 -3.83 24.60 -10.18
N VAL A 200 -2.95 23.73 -9.69
CA VAL A 200 -2.74 22.40 -10.26
C VAL A 200 -3.25 21.36 -9.27
N LEU A 201 -4.27 20.60 -9.67
CA LEU A 201 -4.78 19.49 -8.89
C LEU A 201 -3.83 18.29 -9.02
N ASN A 202 -3.29 17.83 -7.90
CA ASN A 202 -2.48 16.63 -7.81
C ASN A 202 -3.19 15.56 -6.97
N GLU A 203 -3.57 14.46 -7.64
CA GLU A 203 -4.12 13.25 -7.01
C GLU A 203 -3.05 12.16 -7.02
N CYS A 204 -2.94 11.48 -5.88
CA CYS A 204 -1.95 10.45 -5.61
C CYS A 204 -2.61 9.06 -5.64
N ILE A 205 -1.86 8.02 -6.00
CA ILE A 205 -2.41 6.65 -5.98
C ILE A 205 -2.55 6.16 -4.54
N GLY A 206 -1.56 6.44 -3.69
CA GLY A 206 -1.47 6.02 -2.30
C GLY A 206 -0.76 7.03 -1.39
N GLY A 207 -0.96 8.34 -1.63
CA GLY A 207 -0.37 9.43 -0.84
C GLY A 207 1.14 9.64 -1.08
N GLU A 208 1.67 9.11 -2.19
CA GLU A 208 3.07 9.20 -2.56
C GLU A 208 3.51 10.61 -2.96
N VAL A 209 4.82 10.87 -2.88
CA VAL A 209 5.43 11.97 -3.63
C VAL A 209 5.49 11.55 -5.09
N ASN A 210 4.81 12.28 -5.96
CA ASN A 210 4.86 12.07 -7.41
C ASN A 210 5.50 13.28 -8.12
N PHE A 211 5.81 13.11 -9.40
CA PHE A 211 6.45 14.16 -10.18
C PHE A 211 5.63 15.45 -10.27
N ARG A 212 4.31 15.37 -10.35
CA ARG A 212 3.43 16.54 -10.53
C ARG A 212 3.52 17.52 -9.37
N LEU A 213 3.69 17.04 -8.15
CA LEU A 213 3.94 17.89 -6.99
C LEU A 213 5.15 18.81 -7.25
N LEU A 214 6.22 18.25 -7.82
CA LEU A 214 7.46 18.97 -8.11
C LEU A 214 7.36 19.77 -9.40
N GLU A 215 6.90 19.18 -10.50
CA GLU A 215 6.80 19.84 -11.81
C GLU A 215 5.90 21.07 -11.79
N ALA A 216 4.75 21.00 -11.12
CA ALA A 216 3.85 22.14 -11.01
C ALA A 216 4.42 23.25 -10.11
N ALA A 217 5.02 22.88 -8.98
CA ALA A 217 5.72 23.83 -8.10
C ALA A 217 6.90 24.50 -8.82
N ALA A 218 7.62 23.76 -9.68
CA ALA A 218 8.74 24.27 -10.47
C ALA A 218 8.33 25.33 -11.51
N GLN A 219 7.05 25.44 -11.84
CA GLN A 219 6.49 26.50 -12.69
C GLN A 219 5.75 27.57 -11.89
N GLY A 220 5.81 27.54 -10.55
CA GLY A 220 5.18 28.52 -9.67
C GLY A 220 3.66 28.42 -9.57
N ALA A 221 3.07 27.28 -9.89
CA ALA A 221 1.63 27.06 -9.70
C ALA A 221 1.30 26.75 -8.23
N CYS A 222 0.10 27.13 -7.78
CA CYS A 222 -0.43 26.67 -6.49
C CYS A 222 -0.80 25.19 -6.60
N VAL A 223 -0.01 24.30 -6.01
CA VAL A 223 -0.28 22.87 -6.07
C VAL A 223 -1.27 22.48 -4.98
N LEU A 224 -2.42 21.93 -5.38
CA LEU A 224 -3.43 21.35 -4.50
C LEU A 224 -3.26 19.82 -4.51
N SER A 225 -2.56 19.28 -3.52
CA SER A 225 -2.08 17.88 -3.49
C SER A 225 -2.85 17.01 -2.50
N GLU A 226 -3.17 15.79 -2.90
CA GLU A 226 -3.94 14.86 -2.08
C GLU A 226 -3.15 14.39 -0.87
N GLN A 227 -3.77 14.59 0.30
CA GLN A 227 -3.37 14.10 1.61
C GLN A 227 -1.97 14.54 2.05
N GLU A 228 -1.85 14.97 3.30
CA GLU A 228 -0.53 15.19 3.86
C GLU A 228 0.14 13.84 4.14
N SER A 229 1.20 13.52 3.40
CA SER A 229 2.13 12.45 3.78
C SER A 229 3.44 13.04 4.27
N GLU A 230 4.09 12.35 5.21
CA GLU A 230 5.36 12.80 5.80
C GLU A 230 6.42 13.08 4.70
N GLY A 231 6.44 12.26 3.66
CA GLY A 231 7.30 12.47 2.49
C GLY A 231 7.02 13.79 1.75
N GLN A 232 5.76 14.19 1.60
CA GLN A 232 5.40 15.47 0.98
C GLN A 232 5.79 16.64 1.90
N SER A 233 5.47 16.56 3.19
CA SER A 233 5.73 17.62 4.17
C SER A 233 7.21 17.90 4.44
N LEU A 234 8.07 16.89 4.27
CA LEU A 234 9.52 17.05 4.33
C LEU A 234 10.12 17.74 3.09
N LEU A 235 9.41 17.69 1.95
CA LEU A 235 9.81 18.39 0.73
C LEU A 235 9.25 19.81 0.74
N LEU A 236 7.94 19.94 0.69
CA LEU A 236 7.24 21.22 0.65
C LEU A 236 6.46 21.40 1.95
N ARG A 237 6.44 22.62 2.51
CA ARG A 237 5.66 22.93 3.71
C ARG A 237 4.16 23.03 3.38
N PRO A 238 3.28 22.21 4.00
CA PRO A 238 1.84 22.30 3.80
C PRO A 238 1.27 23.67 4.19
N GLY A 239 0.30 24.15 3.43
CA GLY A 239 -0.35 25.46 3.60
C GLY A 239 0.50 26.67 3.19
N ARG A 240 1.79 26.47 2.88
CA ARG A 240 2.72 27.54 2.51
C ARG A 240 3.36 27.33 1.14
N GLU A 241 3.81 26.12 0.84
CA GLU A 241 4.54 25.76 -0.39
C GLU A 241 3.70 24.84 -1.29
N PHE A 242 2.66 24.21 -0.72
CA PHE A 242 1.56 23.54 -1.41
C PHE A 242 0.33 23.49 -0.48
N VAL A 243 -0.85 23.12 -1.00
CA VAL A 243 -2.08 22.96 -0.21
C VAL A 243 -2.48 21.49 -0.17
N PRO A 244 -2.52 20.84 1.01
CA PRO A 244 -3.06 19.49 1.14
C PRO A 244 -4.59 19.49 1.05
N TRP A 245 -5.18 18.44 0.49
CA TRP A 245 -6.63 18.21 0.53
C TRP A 245 -6.99 16.77 0.86
N THR A 246 -8.18 16.55 1.39
CA THR A 246 -8.80 15.23 1.54
C THR A 246 -10.07 15.16 0.69
N PRO A 247 -10.64 13.96 0.42
CA PRO A 247 -11.88 13.85 -0.33
C PRO A 247 -13.04 14.70 0.18
N ASP A 248 -13.00 15.11 1.45
CA ASP A 248 -14.02 15.95 2.08
C ASP A 248 -13.71 17.46 2.00
N THR A 249 -12.44 17.84 1.84
CA THR A 249 -12.01 19.26 1.86
C THR A 249 -11.69 19.84 0.49
N VAL A 250 -11.50 19.01 -0.54
CA VAL A 250 -11.02 19.47 -1.86
C VAL A 250 -11.91 20.53 -2.50
N GLU A 251 -13.24 20.43 -2.37
CA GLU A 251 -14.15 21.47 -2.85
C GLU A 251 -14.00 22.80 -2.09
N GLU A 252 -13.88 22.75 -0.76
CA GLU A 252 -13.70 23.93 0.08
C GLU A 252 -12.36 24.64 -0.22
N GLU A 253 -11.30 23.85 -0.40
CA GLU A 253 -9.99 24.36 -0.78
C GLU A 253 -10.00 24.99 -2.18
N LEU A 254 -10.70 24.38 -3.14
CA LEU A 254 -10.86 24.96 -4.47
C LEU A 254 -11.64 26.27 -4.43
N ASP A 255 -12.75 26.36 -3.68
CA ASP A 255 -13.50 27.61 -3.50
C ASP A 255 -12.59 28.71 -2.93
N ARG A 256 -11.88 28.39 -1.83
CA ARG A 256 -11.00 29.31 -1.12
C ARG A 256 -9.89 29.85 -2.04
N LEU A 257 -9.22 28.96 -2.77
CA LEU A 257 -8.11 29.30 -3.66
C LEU A 257 -8.60 30.07 -4.91
N LEU A 258 -9.72 29.68 -5.51
CA LEU A 258 -10.28 30.39 -6.66
C LEU A 258 -10.76 31.80 -6.29
N ALA A 259 -11.30 31.99 -5.08
CA ALA A 259 -11.66 33.29 -4.54
C ALA A 259 -10.45 34.17 -4.18
N SER A 260 -9.26 33.58 -4.04
CA SER A 260 -8.04 34.27 -3.57
C SER A 260 -6.85 34.04 -4.52
N PRO A 261 -6.81 34.70 -5.70
CA PRO A 261 -5.71 34.55 -6.65
C PRO A 261 -4.34 34.91 -6.08
N ASP A 262 -4.28 35.92 -5.20
CA ASP A 262 -3.04 36.37 -4.54
C ASP A 262 -2.48 35.25 -3.65
N THR A 263 -3.33 34.59 -2.86
CA THR A 263 -2.94 33.42 -2.05
C THR A 263 -2.37 32.30 -2.92
N CYS A 264 -2.97 32.02 -4.08
CA CYS A 264 -2.42 31.04 -5.01
C CYS A 264 -1.02 31.44 -5.51
N HIS A 265 -0.82 32.72 -5.83
CA HIS A 265 0.45 33.25 -6.29
C HIS A 265 1.53 33.18 -5.20
N GLU A 266 1.18 33.52 -3.95
CA GLU A 266 2.08 33.42 -2.79
C GLU A 266 2.53 31.97 -2.55
N ILE A 267 1.59 31.03 -2.55
CA ILE A 267 1.88 29.61 -2.35
C ILE A 267 2.74 29.07 -3.50
N GLY A 268 2.36 29.38 -4.75
CA GLY A 268 3.10 28.97 -5.93
C GLY A 268 4.53 29.52 -5.95
N ARG A 269 4.71 30.79 -5.59
CA ARG A 269 6.04 31.41 -5.44
C ARG A 269 6.87 30.72 -4.37
N ALA A 270 6.28 30.45 -3.20
CA ALA A 270 6.98 29.79 -2.11
C ALA A 270 7.39 28.35 -2.48
N GLY A 271 6.50 27.59 -3.12
CA GLY A 271 6.79 26.25 -3.64
C GLY A 271 7.92 26.25 -4.68
N TRP A 272 7.88 27.19 -5.63
CA TRP A 272 8.96 27.38 -6.61
C TRP A 272 10.31 27.72 -5.95
N GLN A 273 10.32 28.65 -4.99
CA GLN A 273 11.54 29.04 -4.26
C GLN A 273 12.14 27.83 -3.52
N ARG A 274 11.31 27.08 -2.81
CA ARG A 274 11.73 25.87 -2.09
C ARG A 274 12.33 24.84 -3.05
N LEU A 275 11.63 24.56 -4.15
CA LEU A 275 12.06 23.54 -5.10
C LEU A 275 13.37 23.90 -5.78
N ASN A 276 13.52 25.16 -6.21
CA ASN A 276 14.74 25.65 -6.83
C ASN A 276 15.95 25.60 -5.87
N ALA A 277 15.73 25.86 -4.59
CA ALA A 277 16.77 25.79 -3.57
C ALA A 277 17.21 24.35 -3.29
N ASP A 278 16.25 23.45 -3.07
CA ASP A 278 16.47 22.21 -2.32
C ASP A 278 16.16 20.92 -3.10
N HIS A 279 15.40 20.97 -4.19
CA HIS A 279 14.77 19.77 -4.79
C HIS A 279 15.05 19.58 -6.28
N THR A 280 16.13 20.20 -6.77
CA THR A 280 16.66 19.90 -8.11
C THR A 280 17.46 18.59 -8.11
N ARG A 281 17.58 17.96 -9.27
CA ARG A 281 18.40 16.74 -9.43
C ARG A 281 19.85 16.98 -9.04
N THR A 282 20.40 18.17 -9.26
CA THR A 282 21.74 18.56 -8.80
C THR A 282 21.87 18.46 -7.27
N ARG A 283 20.85 18.89 -6.52
CA ARG A 283 20.83 18.75 -5.06
C ARG A 283 20.70 17.30 -4.62
N ARG A 284 19.84 16.51 -5.29
CA ARG A 284 19.69 15.08 -4.98
C ARG A 284 20.91 14.24 -5.37
N CYS A 285 21.67 14.67 -6.36
CA CYS A 285 22.93 14.02 -6.73
C CYS A 285 23.89 13.97 -5.54
N ALA A 286 23.94 15.01 -4.69
CA ALA A 286 24.75 15.00 -3.47
C ALA A 286 24.33 13.86 -2.50
N MET A 287 23.02 13.69 -2.27
CA MET A 287 22.49 12.59 -1.44
C MET A 287 22.76 11.20 -2.05
N LEU A 288 22.68 11.11 -3.39
CA LEU A 288 23.04 9.90 -4.12
C LEU A 288 24.52 9.57 -3.93
N LEU A 289 25.41 10.55 -4.04
CA LEU A 289 26.85 10.38 -3.83
C LEU A 289 27.16 9.91 -2.41
N GLU A 290 26.53 10.49 -1.39
CA GLU A 290 26.64 10.00 0.00
C GLU A 290 26.23 8.53 0.11
N SER A 291 25.15 8.13 -0.57
CA SER A 291 24.69 6.73 -0.56
C SER A 291 25.62 5.77 -1.32
N LEU A 292 26.28 6.25 -2.40
CA LEU A 292 27.27 5.48 -3.14
C LEU A 292 28.51 5.16 -2.29
N GLU A 293 28.90 6.07 -1.39
CA GLU A 293 30.00 5.88 -0.44
C GLU A 293 29.64 4.89 0.70
N LEU A 294 28.35 4.80 1.05
CA LEU A 294 27.84 3.83 2.03
C LEU A 294 27.80 2.40 1.47
N ALA A 295 27.61 2.22 0.17
CA ALA A 295 27.66 0.91 -0.47
C ALA A 295 29.11 0.42 -0.61
N ARG A 296 29.60 -0.38 0.34
CA ARG A 296 30.99 -0.90 0.35
C ARG A 296 31.07 -2.36 -0.04
N MET A 297 32.22 -2.78 -0.58
CA MET A 297 32.47 -4.19 -0.91
C MET A 297 32.54 -5.09 0.33
N GLU A 298 33.03 -4.59 1.46
CA GLU A 298 33.08 -5.37 2.71
C GLU A 298 31.67 -5.65 3.28
N ASP A 299 30.69 -4.86 2.87
CA ASP A 299 29.29 -4.99 3.25
C ASP A 299 28.52 -6.01 2.40
N ARG A 300 29.19 -6.58 1.39
CA ARG A 300 28.63 -7.45 0.37
C ARG A 300 28.24 -8.80 0.97
N ARG A 301 26.95 -9.12 0.93
CA ARG A 301 26.39 -10.39 1.43
C ARG A 301 26.55 -11.56 0.45
N LEU A 302 27.69 -11.68 -0.23
CA LEU A 302 27.92 -12.71 -1.24
C LEU A 302 27.78 -14.14 -0.69
N GLU A 303 28.20 -14.40 0.55
CA GLU A 303 28.07 -15.72 1.19
C GLU A 303 26.64 -16.01 1.70
N GLN A 304 25.73 -15.03 1.70
CA GLN A 304 24.42 -15.11 2.37
C GLN A 304 23.20 -15.13 1.46
N ILE A 305 23.37 -15.12 0.12
CA ILE A 305 22.25 -15.33 -0.81
C ILE A 305 22.42 -16.61 -1.65
N PRO A 306 22.52 -17.82 -1.04
CA PRO A 306 22.47 -19.10 -1.78
C PRO A 306 21.28 -19.25 -2.73
N ALA A 307 20.24 -18.43 -2.55
CA ALA A 307 19.03 -18.39 -3.35
C ALA A 307 18.99 -17.25 -4.40
N ALA A 308 20.06 -16.50 -4.65
CA ALA A 308 20.02 -15.32 -5.53
C ALA A 308 19.48 -15.64 -6.94
N PRO A 309 19.94 -16.70 -7.64
CA PRO A 309 19.35 -17.08 -8.93
C PRO A 309 17.86 -17.47 -8.83
N ARG A 310 17.42 -18.04 -7.71
CA ARG A 310 16.02 -18.41 -7.47
C ARG A 310 15.16 -17.19 -7.20
N LEU A 311 15.69 -16.24 -6.43
CA LEU A 311 15.02 -14.98 -6.11
C LEU A 311 14.89 -14.11 -7.37
N GLU A 312 15.97 -14.00 -8.16
CA GLU A 312 15.94 -13.31 -9.45
C GLU A 312 14.89 -13.93 -10.38
N HIS A 313 14.85 -15.26 -10.47
CA HIS A 313 13.85 -15.98 -11.26
C HIS A 313 12.41 -15.70 -10.77
N TRP A 314 12.16 -15.76 -9.46
CA TRP A 314 10.86 -15.45 -8.87
C TRP A 314 10.42 -14.02 -9.19
N ILE A 315 11.31 -13.03 -9.06
CA ILE A 315 10.98 -11.63 -9.37
C ILE A 315 10.63 -11.50 -10.84
N ARG A 316 11.43 -12.07 -11.76
CA ARG A 316 11.14 -12.00 -13.20
C ARG A 316 9.79 -12.63 -13.54
N GLN A 317 9.46 -13.79 -12.96
CA GLN A 317 8.17 -14.43 -13.14
C GLN A 317 7.02 -13.54 -12.63
N ARG A 318 7.21 -12.91 -11.46
CA ARG A 318 6.24 -11.97 -10.89
C ARG A 318 6.02 -10.76 -11.80
N LEU A 319 7.09 -10.21 -12.37
CA LEU A 319 7.00 -9.09 -13.31
C LEU A 319 6.25 -9.48 -14.59
N VAL A 320 6.52 -10.67 -15.17
CA VAL A 320 5.79 -11.17 -16.35
C VAL A 320 4.32 -11.45 -16.03
N ALA A 321 4.03 -12.13 -14.93
CA ALA A 321 2.67 -12.48 -14.53
C ALA A 321 1.77 -11.26 -14.29
N ASN A 322 2.36 -10.14 -13.83
CA ASN A 322 1.67 -8.86 -13.65
C ASN A 322 1.69 -7.97 -14.92
N GLY A 323 2.22 -8.46 -16.05
CA GLY A 323 2.32 -7.70 -17.30
C GLY A 323 3.33 -6.55 -17.27
N LEU A 324 4.24 -6.54 -16.28
CA LEU A 324 5.23 -5.49 -16.05
C LEU A 324 6.57 -5.75 -16.77
N ALA A 325 6.81 -6.98 -17.24
CA ALA A 325 7.98 -7.37 -18.03
C ALA A 325 7.57 -8.12 -19.30
N ASP A 326 8.42 -8.07 -20.34
CA ASP A 326 8.24 -8.88 -21.54
C ASP A 326 8.58 -10.35 -21.21
N PRO A 327 7.75 -11.34 -21.58
CA PRO A 327 8.09 -12.75 -21.38
C PRO A 327 9.45 -13.15 -21.96
N ARG A 328 9.89 -12.47 -23.04
CA ARG A 328 11.20 -12.69 -23.67
C ARG A 328 12.39 -12.25 -22.82
N ASP A 329 12.15 -11.45 -21.77
CA ASP A 329 13.16 -10.99 -20.81
C ASP A 329 13.42 -12.03 -19.69
N THR A 330 12.83 -13.22 -19.80
CA THR A 330 13.12 -14.39 -18.95
C THR A 330 14.00 -15.41 -19.70
N PRO A 331 15.31 -15.49 -19.40
CA PRO A 331 16.19 -16.46 -20.04
C PRO A 331 15.99 -17.85 -19.41
N ARG A 332 14.82 -18.46 -19.66
CA ARG A 332 14.57 -19.91 -19.52
C ARG A 332 13.31 -20.44 -20.21
N ALA A 333 12.63 -19.66 -21.06
CA ALA A 333 11.65 -20.20 -22.00
C ALA A 333 12.30 -20.94 -23.21
N ALA A 334 13.60 -20.73 -23.50
CA ALA A 334 14.22 -21.21 -24.75
C ALA A 334 15.24 -22.37 -24.61
N ARG A 335 15.66 -22.79 -23.41
CA ARG A 335 16.68 -23.87 -23.25
C ARG A 335 16.45 -24.89 -22.12
N ALA A 336 15.45 -24.71 -21.24
CA ALA A 336 15.15 -25.67 -20.17
C ALA A 336 14.05 -26.70 -20.52
N ALA A 337 13.55 -26.70 -21.76
CA ALA A 337 12.70 -27.77 -22.29
C ALA A 337 13.43 -29.11 -22.50
N GLY A 338 14.65 -29.27 -21.96
CA GLY A 338 15.53 -30.41 -22.20
C GLY A 338 15.77 -31.34 -21.02
N GLN A 339 15.76 -30.88 -19.76
CA GLN A 339 16.00 -31.76 -18.59
C GLN A 339 15.34 -31.22 -17.30
N PRO A 340 14.42 -31.98 -16.67
CA PRO A 340 13.90 -31.66 -15.35
C PRO A 340 14.97 -31.94 -14.29
N SER A 341 15.46 -30.91 -13.60
CA SER A 341 16.18 -31.10 -12.34
C SER A 341 15.21 -31.59 -11.27
N THR A 342 15.60 -32.61 -10.54
CA THR A 342 14.76 -33.48 -9.70
C THR A 342 13.93 -32.76 -8.61
N PRO A 343 12.66 -33.13 -8.38
CA PRO A 343 11.70 -32.35 -7.56
C PRO A 343 11.87 -32.47 -6.03
N HIS A 344 12.72 -33.36 -5.52
CA HIS A 344 12.60 -33.89 -4.15
C HIS A 344 13.39 -33.15 -3.05
N ARG A 345 13.84 -31.90 -3.24
CA ARG A 345 14.64 -31.19 -2.20
C ARG A 345 14.28 -29.71 -2.00
N LEU A 346 13.01 -29.34 -2.16
CA LEU A 346 12.51 -28.00 -1.81
C LEU A 346 11.52 -28.13 -0.64
N THR A 347 12.03 -28.22 0.59
CA THR A 347 11.19 -28.20 1.80
C THR A 347 11.14 -26.77 2.38
N GLY A 348 9.93 -26.25 2.58
CA GLY A 348 9.65 -24.93 3.18
C GLY A 348 8.80 -23.99 2.30
N PRO A 349 8.16 -22.94 2.87
CA PRO A 349 7.16 -22.11 2.18
C PRO A 349 7.64 -21.50 0.86
N LEU A 350 8.90 -21.05 0.82
CA LEU A 350 9.52 -20.47 -0.38
C LEU A 350 9.75 -21.51 -1.51
N GLY A 351 9.95 -22.78 -1.15
CA GLY A 351 10.10 -23.88 -2.11
C GLY A 351 8.76 -24.28 -2.72
N GLU A 352 7.69 -24.21 -1.95
CA GLU A 352 6.32 -24.48 -2.39
C GLU A 352 5.83 -23.41 -3.38
N GLU A 353 6.05 -22.13 -3.07
CA GLU A 353 5.72 -21.02 -3.97
C GLU A 353 6.47 -21.11 -5.31
N LEU A 354 7.73 -21.54 -5.30
CA LEU A 354 8.54 -21.71 -6.50
C LEU A 354 8.03 -22.85 -7.39
N LEU A 355 7.67 -24.00 -6.80
CA LEU A 355 7.12 -25.14 -7.55
C LEU A 355 5.80 -24.77 -8.21
N ILE A 356 4.95 -24.02 -7.51
CA ILE A 356 3.67 -23.61 -8.08
C ILE A 356 3.86 -22.55 -9.17
N GLY A 357 4.74 -21.56 -8.97
CA GLY A 357 5.07 -20.58 -10.01
C GLY A 357 5.66 -21.21 -11.28
N GLN A 358 6.48 -22.25 -11.15
CA GLN A 358 6.98 -23.05 -12.27
C GLN A 358 5.85 -23.83 -12.98
N ALA A 359 4.92 -24.41 -12.22
CA ALA A 359 3.77 -25.09 -12.79
C ALA A 359 2.87 -24.13 -13.57
N GLU A 360 2.59 -22.93 -13.05
CA GLU A 360 1.82 -21.91 -13.78
C GLU A 360 2.45 -21.56 -15.14
N GLU A 361 3.77 -21.50 -15.22
CA GLU A 361 4.46 -21.20 -16.48
C GLU A 361 4.37 -22.34 -17.50
N LEU A 362 4.52 -23.58 -17.02
CA LEU A 362 4.27 -24.77 -17.84
C LEU A 362 2.84 -24.77 -18.38
N LEU A 363 1.87 -24.35 -17.57
CA LEU A 363 0.47 -24.23 -17.98
C LEU A 363 0.22 -23.13 -19.01
N ARG A 364 0.77 -21.93 -18.80
CA ARG A 364 0.67 -20.81 -19.76
C ARG A 364 1.29 -21.15 -21.12
N SER A 365 2.30 -22.00 -21.13
CA SER A 365 2.95 -22.50 -22.35
C SER A 365 2.28 -23.74 -22.95
N GLY A 366 1.12 -24.17 -22.43
CA GLY A 366 0.38 -25.33 -22.93
C GLY A 366 0.98 -26.69 -22.55
N ARG A 367 2.05 -26.71 -21.75
CA ARG A 367 2.77 -27.91 -21.29
C ARG A 367 2.11 -28.47 -20.03
N THR A 368 0.83 -28.79 -20.19
CA THR A 368 -0.08 -29.26 -19.16
C THR A 368 0.46 -30.46 -18.37
N ASP A 369 0.88 -31.51 -19.08
CA ASP A 369 1.27 -32.78 -18.43
C ASP A 369 2.53 -32.61 -17.58
N GLU A 370 3.41 -31.68 -17.97
CA GLU A 370 4.61 -31.36 -17.23
C GLU A 370 4.31 -30.55 -15.96
N ALA A 371 3.35 -29.62 -16.02
CA ALA A 371 2.87 -28.91 -14.85
C ALA A 371 2.23 -29.86 -13.83
N GLU A 372 1.39 -30.78 -14.30
CA GLU A 372 0.78 -31.81 -13.45
C GLU A 372 1.83 -32.73 -12.83
N SER A 373 2.81 -33.17 -13.62
CA SER A 373 3.93 -33.98 -13.13
C SER A 373 4.77 -33.24 -12.08
N LEU A 374 5.01 -31.94 -12.27
CA LEU A 374 5.75 -31.10 -11.34
C LEU A 374 5.03 -30.95 -9.99
N LEU A 375 3.71 -30.67 -10.02
CA LEU A 375 2.92 -30.49 -8.81
C LEU A 375 2.64 -31.81 -8.08
N SER A 376 2.35 -32.89 -8.83
CA SER A 376 2.08 -34.22 -8.27
C SER A 376 3.32 -34.90 -7.70
N GLY A 377 4.51 -34.55 -8.18
CA GLY A 377 5.79 -35.01 -7.62
C GLY A 377 6.18 -34.34 -6.30
N SER A 378 5.40 -33.36 -5.83
CA SER A 378 5.61 -32.67 -4.56
C SER A 378 4.86 -33.36 -3.41
N GLU A 379 5.54 -33.52 -2.26
CA GLU A 379 4.88 -33.96 -1.01
C GLU A 379 4.11 -32.82 -0.32
N SER A 380 4.20 -31.59 -0.86
CA SER A 380 3.50 -30.44 -0.30
C SER A 380 2.00 -30.49 -0.55
N ARG A 381 1.23 -30.38 0.54
CA ARG A 381 -0.23 -30.21 0.48
C ARG A 381 -0.64 -28.95 -0.29
N LEU A 382 0.19 -27.89 -0.28
CA LEU A 382 -0.09 -26.66 -1.02
C LEU A 382 0.02 -26.90 -2.54
N CYS A 383 1.08 -27.58 -2.99
CA CYS A 383 1.27 -27.94 -4.40
C CYS A 383 0.17 -28.88 -4.93
N LEU A 384 -0.22 -29.87 -4.12
CA LEU A 384 -1.31 -30.78 -4.48
C LEU A 384 -2.66 -30.07 -4.57
N LEU A 385 -2.90 -29.04 -3.76
CA LEU A 385 -4.12 -28.24 -3.87
C LEU A 385 -4.12 -27.26 -5.04
N ALA A 386 -2.95 -26.69 -5.38
CA ALA A 386 -2.81 -25.91 -6.60
C ALA A 386 -3.11 -26.78 -7.84
N LEU A 387 -2.68 -28.04 -7.82
CA LEU A 387 -3.00 -29.03 -8.86
C LEU A 387 -4.51 -29.29 -8.95
N GLU A 388 -5.21 -29.48 -7.82
CA GLU A 388 -6.66 -29.70 -7.81
C GLU A 388 -7.46 -28.45 -8.23
N ALA A 389 -7.04 -27.26 -7.81
CA ALA A 389 -7.60 -26.00 -8.30
C ALA A 389 -7.46 -25.85 -9.82
N TRP A 390 -6.34 -26.32 -10.36
CA TRP A 390 -6.11 -26.28 -11.78
C TRP A 390 -6.94 -27.30 -12.57
N ARG A 391 -7.07 -28.53 -12.05
CA ARG A 391 -7.97 -29.55 -12.61
C ARG A 391 -9.40 -29.05 -12.67
N LEU A 392 -9.85 -28.37 -11.63
CA LEU A 392 -11.18 -27.76 -11.60
C LEU A 392 -11.38 -26.76 -12.75
N ILE A 393 -10.40 -25.87 -12.99
CA ILE A 393 -10.46 -24.88 -14.08
C ILE A 393 -10.52 -25.57 -15.44
N ARG A 394 -9.75 -26.65 -15.65
CA ARG A 394 -9.81 -27.40 -16.90
C ARG A 394 -11.17 -28.03 -17.14
N LEU A 395 -11.73 -28.66 -16.11
CA LEU A 395 -13.02 -29.33 -16.22
C LEU A 395 -14.11 -28.31 -16.59
N TRP A 396 -14.01 -27.09 -16.07
CA TRP A 396 -14.82 -25.96 -16.49
C TRP A 396 -14.59 -25.55 -17.95
N ASP A 397 -13.33 -25.29 -18.34
CA ASP A 397 -13.00 -24.83 -19.70
C ASP A 397 -13.35 -25.90 -20.76
N ALA A 398 -13.31 -27.18 -20.39
CA ALA A 398 -13.73 -28.32 -21.20
C ALA A 398 -15.26 -28.55 -21.19
N GLN A 399 -16.03 -27.69 -20.51
CA GLN A 399 -17.49 -27.79 -20.34
C GLN A 399 -17.95 -29.11 -19.74
N GLN A 400 -17.11 -29.74 -18.91
CA GLN A 400 -17.41 -30.98 -18.19
C GLN A 400 -18.02 -30.71 -16.81
N LEU A 401 -18.07 -29.45 -16.37
CA LEU A 401 -18.77 -29.00 -15.17
C LEU A 401 -19.80 -27.96 -15.54
N ASP A 402 -20.97 -28.04 -14.91
CA ASP A 402 -21.93 -26.94 -14.91
C ASP A 402 -21.54 -25.86 -13.87
N SER A 403 -22.21 -24.70 -13.93
CA SER A 403 -21.92 -23.55 -13.06
C SER A 403 -22.02 -23.89 -11.58
N ALA A 404 -23.00 -24.71 -11.19
CA ALA A 404 -23.21 -25.09 -9.81
C ALA A 404 -22.07 -26.00 -9.30
N GLN A 405 -21.67 -26.97 -10.11
CA GLN A 405 -20.56 -27.88 -9.81
C GLN A 405 -19.23 -27.12 -9.69
N PHE A 406 -18.98 -26.16 -10.58
CA PHE A 406 -17.77 -25.35 -10.54
C PHE A 406 -17.72 -24.44 -9.31
N VAL A 407 -18.83 -23.75 -8.99
CA VAL A 407 -18.94 -22.90 -7.79
C VAL A 407 -18.70 -23.73 -6.53
N GLN A 408 -19.38 -24.88 -6.41
CA GLN A 408 -19.24 -25.76 -5.24
C GLN A 408 -17.80 -26.24 -5.06
N ALA A 409 -17.14 -26.68 -6.14
CA ALA A 409 -15.77 -27.15 -6.08
C ALA A 409 -14.77 -26.02 -5.79
N ALA A 410 -14.98 -24.82 -6.35
CA ALA A 410 -14.14 -23.65 -6.08
C ALA A 410 -14.24 -23.23 -4.61
N GLN A 411 -15.45 -23.20 -4.04
CA GLN A 411 -15.68 -22.93 -2.63
C GLN A 411 -15.07 -24.00 -1.71
N MET A 412 -15.19 -25.27 -2.09
CA MET A 412 -14.62 -26.38 -1.32
C MET A 412 -13.09 -26.29 -1.29
N LEU A 413 -12.45 -26.07 -2.44
CA LEU A 413 -10.99 -25.91 -2.52
C LEU A 413 -10.53 -24.67 -1.75
N ALA A 414 -11.22 -23.54 -1.90
CA ALA A 414 -10.99 -22.34 -1.12
C ALA A 414 -11.05 -22.62 0.40
N GLN A 415 -12.06 -23.37 0.85
CA GLN A 415 -12.19 -23.77 2.25
C GLN A 415 -11.06 -24.69 2.74
N VAL A 416 -10.56 -25.58 1.87
CA VAL A 416 -9.41 -26.44 2.20
C VAL A 416 -8.13 -25.60 2.30
N PHE A 417 -7.90 -24.67 1.38
CA PHE A 417 -6.80 -23.69 1.47
C PHE A 417 -6.87 -22.90 2.78
N ARG A 418 -8.07 -22.41 3.14
CA ARG A 418 -8.33 -21.70 4.40
C ARG A 418 -7.96 -22.52 5.63
N ASN A 419 -8.36 -23.78 5.66
CA ASN A 419 -8.11 -24.68 6.80
C ASN A 419 -6.62 -25.01 6.97
N LEU A 420 -5.88 -25.18 5.87
CA LEU A 420 -4.44 -25.39 5.93
C LEU A 420 -3.70 -24.13 6.38
N ASN A 421 -4.12 -22.97 5.88
CA ASN A 421 -3.53 -21.69 6.27
C ASN A 421 -3.75 -21.41 7.78
N ARG A 422 -4.94 -21.71 8.32
CA ARG A 422 -5.22 -21.64 9.77
C ARG A 422 -4.33 -22.58 10.61
N ARG A 423 -4.00 -23.78 10.11
CA ARG A 423 -3.09 -24.72 10.80
C ARG A 423 -1.64 -24.24 10.80
N HIS A 424 -1.18 -23.55 9.75
CA HIS A 424 0.14 -22.92 9.73
C HIS A 424 0.23 -21.66 10.61
N ARG A 425 -0.88 -20.93 10.81
CA ARG A 425 -0.97 -19.79 11.74
C ARG A 425 -0.87 -20.16 13.23
N ALA A 426 -0.96 -21.44 13.61
CA ALA A 426 -0.82 -21.86 15.01
C ALA A 426 0.62 -21.75 15.56
N GLY A 427 1.62 -21.50 14.71
CA GLY A 427 3.03 -21.32 15.11
C GLY A 427 3.68 -20.02 14.61
N ILE A 428 2.93 -19.15 13.91
CA ILE A 428 3.46 -17.91 13.33
C ILE A 428 2.47 -16.79 13.61
N VAL A 429 2.89 -15.81 14.41
CA VAL A 429 2.15 -14.58 14.67
C VAL A 429 2.00 -13.82 13.36
N VAL A 430 0.77 -13.75 12.85
CA VAL A 430 0.42 -12.92 11.68
C VAL A 430 0.42 -11.46 12.14
N ASN A 431 1.44 -10.71 11.73
CA ASN A 431 1.46 -9.26 11.84
C ASN A 431 0.58 -8.69 10.71
N PRO A 432 -0.49 -7.93 11.00
CA PRO A 432 -1.36 -7.34 9.98
C PRO A 432 -0.65 -6.38 9.01
N GLU A 433 0.56 -5.93 9.32
CA GLU A 433 1.40 -5.11 8.43
C GLU A 433 2.31 -5.93 7.49
N ARG A 434 2.34 -7.26 7.61
CA ARG A 434 3.10 -8.16 6.74
C ARG A 434 2.16 -9.00 5.91
N ILE A 435 1.69 -8.45 4.79
CA ILE A 435 1.06 -9.24 3.72
C ILE A 435 2.17 -10.07 3.05
N THR A 436 2.49 -11.21 3.65
CA THR A 436 3.37 -12.22 3.05
C THR A 436 2.69 -13.56 3.16
N ILE A 437 1.76 -13.79 2.25
CA ILE A 437 1.52 -15.02 1.46
C ILE A 437 0.33 -14.65 0.56
N PRO A 438 0.44 -14.67 -0.78
CA PRO A 438 -0.75 -14.67 -1.62
C PRO A 438 -1.53 -15.95 -1.28
N CYS A 439 -2.64 -15.84 -0.55
CA CYS A 439 -3.46 -17.02 -0.30
C CYS A 439 -4.05 -17.43 -1.65
N TRP A 440 -3.66 -18.59 -2.17
CA TRP A 440 -4.21 -19.20 -3.39
C TRP A 440 -5.73 -19.26 -3.38
N GLU A 441 -6.32 -19.32 -2.18
CA GLU A 441 -7.75 -19.09 -1.93
C GLU A 441 -8.27 -17.81 -2.61
N PHE A 442 -7.61 -16.68 -2.42
CA PHE A 442 -7.99 -15.38 -2.99
C PHE A 442 -7.89 -15.40 -4.52
N GLN A 443 -6.80 -15.93 -5.07
CA GLN A 443 -6.60 -16.01 -6.52
C GLN A 443 -7.62 -16.94 -7.19
N LEU A 444 -7.92 -18.09 -6.57
CA LEU A 444 -8.93 -19.03 -7.07
C LEU A 444 -10.32 -18.41 -7.07
N LEU A 445 -10.71 -17.73 -5.99
CA LEU A 445 -12.00 -17.07 -5.87
C LEU A 445 -12.14 -15.90 -6.85
N GLN A 446 -11.10 -15.08 -7.02
CA GLN A 446 -11.10 -14.01 -8.04
C GLN A 446 -11.20 -14.57 -9.46
N LEU A 447 -10.52 -15.68 -9.75
CA LEU A 447 -10.59 -16.32 -11.05
C LEU A 447 -11.97 -16.92 -11.33
N ALA A 448 -12.58 -17.55 -10.31
CA ALA A 448 -13.93 -18.06 -10.39
C ALA A 448 -14.94 -16.93 -10.61
N LEU A 449 -14.77 -15.80 -9.92
CA LEU A 449 -15.59 -14.58 -10.09
C LEU A 449 -15.46 -13.95 -11.47
N ARG A 450 -14.30 -14.04 -12.14
CA ARG A 450 -14.19 -13.58 -13.55
C ARG A 450 -15.04 -14.40 -14.51
N ARG A 451 -15.26 -15.68 -14.20
CA ARG A 451 -16.06 -16.60 -15.02
C ARG A 451 -17.54 -16.50 -14.68
N LEU A 452 -17.84 -16.36 -13.39
CA LEU A 452 -19.20 -16.30 -12.85
C LEU A 452 -19.33 -15.11 -11.88
N PRO A 453 -19.34 -13.87 -12.41
CA PRO A 453 -19.37 -12.66 -11.58
C PRO A 453 -20.69 -12.48 -10.81
N ASP A 454 -21.72 -13.22 -11.20
CA ASP A 454 -23.07 -13.12 -10.64
C ASP A 454 -23.34 -14.13 -9.51
N GLU A 455 -22.35 -14.97 -9.18
CA GLU A 455 -22.51 -16.03 -8.19
C GLU A 455 -22.26 -15.49 -6.77
N PRO A 456 -23.31 -15.27 -5.95
CA PRO A 456 -23.17 -14.57 -4.67
C PRO A 456 -22.34 -15.39 -3.67
N GLY A 457 -22.33 -16.71 -3.81
CA GLY A 457 -21.53 -17.61 -3.00
C GLY A 457 -20.03 -17.45 -3.19
N LEU A 458 -19.56 -17.02 -4.36
CA LEU A 458 -18.14 -16.77 -4.61
C LEU A 458 -17.68 -15.45 -3.96
N TRP A 459 -18.51 -14.41 -4.05
CA TRP A 459 -18.28 -13.13 -3.39
C TRP A 459 -18.25 -13.26 -1.86
N LEU A 460 -19.18 -14.04 -1.28
CA LEU A 460 -19.19 -14.34 0.15
C LEU A 460 -17.92 -15.07 0.60
N ALA A 461 -17.48 -16.05 -0.19
CA ALA A 461 -16.26 -16.80 0.11
C ALA A 461 -15.03 -15.88 0.09
N LEU A 462 -14.97 -14.94 -0.87
CA LEU A 462 -13.90 -13.95 -1.01
C LEU A 462 -13.88 -12.96 0.16
N ALA A 463 -15.02 -12.33 0.48
CA ALA A 463 -15.12 -11.37 1.58
C ALA A 463 -14.74 -12.01 2.93
N ARG A 464 -15.14 -13.27 3.16
CA ARG A 464 -14.72 -14.02 4.35
C ARG A 464 -13.22 -14.30 4.37
N CYS A 465 -12.62 -14.57 3.21
CA CYS A 465 -11.17 -14.78 3.09
C CYS A 465 -10.41 -13.49 3.45
N GLU A 466 -10.86 -12.34 2.92
CA GLU A 466 -10.28 -11.03 3.18
C GLU A 466 -10.39 -10.65 4.67
N ASP A 467 -11.57 -10.85 5.29
CA ASP A 467 -11.80 -10.56 6.71
C ASP A 467 -10.95 -11.44 7.65
N ASP A 468 -10.83 -12.73 7.34
CA ASP A 468 -9.98 -13.68 8.08
C ASP A 468 -8.49 -13.35 7.93
N CYS A 469 -8.09 -12.64 6.88
CA CYS A 469 -6.74 -12.13 6.70
C CYS A 469 -6.48 -10.79 7.38
N GLY A 470 -7.48 -10.26 8.12
CA GLY A 470 -7.37 -8.97 8.80
C GLY A 470 -7.62 -7.77 7.87
N LEU A 471 -7.96 -8.01 6.60
CA LEU A 471 -8.27 -7.01 5.58
C LEU A 471 -9.77 -6.69 5.57
N THR A 472 -10.34 -6.38 6.74
CA THR A 472 -11.79 -6.13 6.89
C THR A 472 -12.29 -5.03 5.95
N ALA A 473 -11.49 -3.99 5.66
CA ALA A 473 -11.84 -2.95 4.69
C ALA A 473 -11.96 -3.48 3.24
N HIS A 474 -11.11 -4.43 2.85
CA HIS A 474 -11.21 -5.07 1.53
C HIS A 474 -12.44 -5.98 1.46
N ALA A 475 -12.72 -6.70 2.55
CA ALA A 475 -13.93 -7.52 2.68
C ALA A 475 -15.22 -6.69 2.52
N VAL A 476 -15.25 -5.47 3.06
CA VAL A 476 -16.35 -4.51 2.86
C VAL A 476 -16.44 -4.11 1.38
N ALA A 477 -15.34 -3.69 0.75
CA ALA A 477 -15.31 -3.29 -0.65
C ALA A 477 -15.75 -4.41 -1.62
N SER A 478 -15.40 -5.66 -1.34
CA SER A 478 -15.86 -6.83 -2.10
C SER A 478 -17.37 -7.03 -1.98
N MET A 479 -17.93 -6.86 -0.78
CA MET A 479 -19.39 -6.94 -0.57
C MET A 479 -20.14 -5.76 -1.22
N ASP A 480 -19.58 -4.55 -1.18
CA ASP A 480 -20.13 -3.37 -1.88
C ASP A 480 -20.17 -3.59 -3.40
N SER A 481 -19.11 -4.21 -3.95
CA SER A 481 -19.05 -4.56 -5.36
C SER A 481 -20.11 -5.60 -5.75
N LEU A 482 -20.33 -6.62 -4.93
CA LEU A 482 -21.44 -7.58 -5.13
C LEU A 482 -22.80 -6.86 -5.11
N MET A 483 -23.04 -5.99 -4.13
CA MET A 483 -24.30 -5.24 -4.04
C MET A 483 -24.54 -4.40 -5.30
N HIS A 484 -23.50 -3.75 -5.82
CA HIS A 484 -23.58 -2.98 -7.05
C HIS A 484 -23.92 -3.85 -8.27
N VAL A 485 -23.29 -5.03 -8.40
CA VAL A 485 -23.58 -6.00 -9.47
C VAL A 485 -25.03 -6.48 -9.41
N MET A 486 -25.51 -6.84 -8.22
CA MET A 486 -26.88 -7.32 -8.02
C MET A 486 -27.93 -6.24 -8.29
N HIS A 487 -27.69 -5.02 -7.79
CA HIS A 487 -28.56 -3.87 -8.03
C HIS A 487 -28.66 -3.56 -9.54
N THR A 488 -27.52 -3.55 -10.25
CA THR A 488 -27.48 -3.29 -11.70
C THR A 488 -28.26 -4.35 -12.50
N LYS A 489 -28.37 -5.57 -11.97
CA LYS A 489 -29.09 -6.69 -12.59
C LYS A 489 -30.53 -6.84 -12.11
N GLY A 490 -31.01 -5.97 -11.24
CA GLY A 490 -32.36 -6.05 -10.67
C GLY A 490 -32.57 -7.29 -9.78
N LEU A 491 -31.49 -7.83 -9.21
CA LEU A 491 -31.53 -9.00 -8.33
C LEU A 491 -31.49 -8.55 -6.87
N GLU A 492 -32.29 -9.17 -6.02
CA GLU A 492 -32.24 -8.91 -4.58
C GLU A 492 -31.09 -9.66 -3.90
N LEU A 493 -30.33 -8.95 -3.08
CA LEU A 493 -29.26 -9.54 -2.26
C LEU A 493 -29.87 -10.49 -1.19
N PRO A 494 -29.44 -11.77 -1.11
CA PRO A 494 -29.86 -12.68 -0.05
C PRO A 494 -29.59 -12.13 1.36
N ASP A 495 -30.48 -12.45 2.32
CA ASP A 495 -30.39 -11.94 3.69
C ASP A 495 -29.09 -12.33 4.41
N GLU A 496 -28.54 -13.51 4.12
CA GLU A 496 -27.25 -13.95 4.64
C GLU A 496 -26.09 -13.04 4.22
N LEU A 497 -26.14 -12.50 2.99
CA LEU A 497 -25.13 -11.60 2.45
C LEU A 497 -25.31 -10.18 2.98
N ARG A 498 -26.56 -9.73 3.16
CA ARG A 498 -26.87 -8.48 3.86
C ARG A 498 -26.33 -8.49 5.29
N LEU A 499 -26.52 -9.62 6.00
CA LEU A 499 -26.05 -9.81 7.37
C LEU A 499 -24.51 -9.84 7.46
N GLU A 500 -23.85 -10.56 6.55
CA GLU A 500 -22.38 -10.59 6.50
C GLU A 500 -21.81 -9.20 6.17
N HIS A 501 -22.41 -8.48 5.22
CA HIS A 501 -21.98 -7.12 4.89
C HIS A 501 -22.12 -6.18 6.10
N ALA A 502 -23.26 -6.22 6.80
CA ALA A 502 -23.48 -5.46 8.04
C ALA A 502 -22.46 -5.83 9.14
N ARG A 503 -22.10 -7.11 9.27
CA ARG A 503 -21.07 -7.59 10.21
C ARG A 503 -19.68 -7.02 9.88
N LEU A 504 -19.33 -6.96 8.60
CA LEU A 504 -18.04 -6.43 8.14
C LEU A 504 -17.95 -4.91 8.32
N GLN A 505 -19.01 -4.19 7.96
CA GLN A 505 -19.17 -2.75 8.22
C GLN A 505 -19.05 -2.43 9.72
N TRP A 506 -19.72 -3.21 10.58
CA TRP A 506 -19.60 -3.12 12.03
C TRP A 506 -18.16 -3.30 12.54
N LYS A 507 -17.44 -4.31 12.01
CA LYS A 507 -16.06 -4.60 12.40
C LYS A 507 -15.08 -3.55 11.91
N ALA A 508 -15.30 -2.96 10.72
CA ALA A 508 -14.53 -1.85 10.20
C ALA A 508 -14.74 -0.58 11.07
N GLY A 509 -16.00 -0.22 11.36
CA GLY A 509 -16.33 0.94 12.18
C GLY A 509 -15.85 0.84 13.63
N LEU A 510 -15.82 -0.36 14.22
CA LEU A 510 -15.23 -0.57 15.56
C LEU A 510 -13.71 -0.38 15.58
N ARG A 511 -13.00 -0.74 14.49
CA ARG A 511 -11.56 -0.50 14.36
C ARG A 511 -11.27 0.99 14.20
N GLU A 512 -12.00 1.68 13.32
CA GLU A 512 -11.86 3.13 13.14
C GLU A 512 -12.22 3.90 14.41
N ALA A 513 -13.25 3.50 15.15
CA ALA A 513 -13.60 4.11 16.43
C ALA A 513 -12.56 3.87 17.53
N ALA A 514 -11.91 2.70 17.55
CA ALA A 514 -10.80 2.39 18.46
C ALA A 514 -9.52 3.17 18.13
N GLU A 515 -9.30 3.50 16.85
CA GLU A 515 -8.13 4.22 16.36
C GLU A 515 -8.29 5.76 16.43
N ALA A 516 -9.51 6.28 16.29
CA ALA A 516 -9.74 7.72 16.18
C ALA A 516 -10.15 8.46 17.47
N ASN A 517 -10.49 7.75 18.55
CA ASN A 517 -10.93 8.30 19.85
C ASN A 517 -11.99 9.43 19.80
N LEU A 518 -12.72 9.55 18.70
CA LEU A 518 -13.77 10.53 18.44
C LEU A 518 -14.60 9.99 17.28
N LEU A 519 -15.90 9.78 17.48
CA LEU A 519 -16.91 10.03 16.45
C LEU A 519 -18.31 10.01 17.06
N ARG A 520 -19.08 11.07 16.78
CA ARG A 520 -20.54 11.09 16.89
C ARG A 520 -21.08 10.51 15.57
N LEU A 521 -21.85 9.43 15.64
CA LEU A 521 -22.60 8.93 14.49
C LEU A 521 -23.83 9.81 14.24
N SER A 522 -24.12 10.11 12.98
CA SER A 522 -25.29 10.93 12.60
C SER A 522 -26.59 10.10 12.63
N ASP A 523 -27.72 10.73 12.93
CA ASP A 523 -29.02 10.05 13.05
C ASP A 523 -29.59 9.55 11.70
N SER A 524 -29.07 10.03 10.56
CA SER A 524 -29.56 9.65 9.22
C SER A 524 -29.09 8.27 8.74
N ASP A 525 -27.97 7.76 9.26
CA ASP A 525 -27.38 6.49 8.81
C ASP A 525 -28.09 5.25 9.39
N TRP A 526 -29.02 5.43 10.33
CA TRP A 526 -29.65 4.36 11.10
C TRP A 526 -31.13 4.10 10.78
N ILE A 527 -31.72 4.88 9.86
CA ILE A 527 -33.16 4.87 9.56
C ILE A 527 -33.65 3.53 8.96
N THR A 528 -32.76 2.60 8.58
CA THR A 528 -33.16 1.34 7.93
C THR A 528 -33.12 0.09 8.82
N ALA A 529 -32.74 0.14 10.10
CA ALA A 529 -32.57 -1.05 10.97
C ALA A 529 -33.86 -1.72 11.51
N SER A 530 -35.03 -1.45 10.93
CA SER A 530 -36.33 -1.98 11.37
C SER A 530 -36.55 -3.48 11.08
N TRP A 531 -35.68 -4.10 10.27
CA TRP A 531 -35.72 -5.51 9.87
C TRP A 531 -34.81 -6.44 10.69
N LEU A 532 -33.94 -5.89 11.56
CA LEU A 532 -33.09 -6.70 12.44
C LEU A 532 -33.91 -7.45 13.50
N PRO A 533 -33.56 -8.70 13.86
CA PRO A 533 -34.11 -9.40 15.01
C PRO A 533 -34.01 -8.55 16.29
N THR A 534 -35.01 -8.64 17.16
CA THR A 534 -35.14 -7.80 18.37
C THR A 534 -33.87 -7.75 19.22
N GLU A 535 -33.19 -8.89 19.35
CA GLU A 535 -31.98 -9.00 20.16
C GLU A 535 -30.79 -8.23 19.56
N GLU A 536 -30.63 -8.23 18.24
CA GLU A 536 -29.56 -7.50 17.53
C GLU A 536 -29.85 -6.00 17.48
N ARG A 537 -31.12 -5.63 17.35
CA ARG A 537 -31.57 -4.24 17.45
C ARG A 537 -31.31 -3.64 18.83
N LEU A 538 -31.56 -4.40 19.90
CA LEU A 538 -31.25 -4.01 21.27
C LEU A 538 -29.74 -3.88 21.50
N ARG A 539 -28.92 -4.79 20.93
CA ARG A 539 -27.45 -4.73 20.99
C ARG A 539 -26.91 -3.46 20.30
N LEU A 540 -27.45 -3.10 19.14
CA LEU A 540 -27.07 -1.88 18.41
C LEU A 540 -27.49 -0.60 19.14
N GLN A 541 -28.69 -0.58 19.74
CA GLN A 541 -29.14 0.52 20.59
C GLN A 541 -28.27 0.67 21.86
N TYR A 542 -27.79 -0.43 22.41
CA TYR A 542 -26.90 -0.44 23.57
C TYR A 542 -25.52 0.13 23.27
N VAL A 543 -24.94 -0.18 22.10
CA VAL A 543 -23.65 0.38 21.68
C VAL A 543 -23.77 1.86 21.30
N ARG A 544 -24.89 2.29 20.70
CA ARG A 544 -25.18 3.73 20.50
C ARG A 544 -25.11 4.49 21.83
N ARG A 545 -25.64 3.90 22.91
CA ARG A 545 -25.59 4.48 24.25
C ARG A 545 -24.15 4.55 24.78
N LEU A 546 -23.38 3.47 24.69
CA LEU A 546 -21.98 3.41 25.15
C LEU A 546 -21.04 4.37 24.39
N VAL A 547 -21.21 4.50 23.08
CA VAL A 547 -20.46 5.46 22.23
C VAL A 547 -20.82 6.90 22.58
N ASN A 548 -22.11 7.19 22.78
CA ASN A 548 -22.57 8.52 23.17
C ASN A 548 -22.14 8.91 24.60
N GLU A 549 -22.05 7.93 25.50
CA GLU A 549 -21.62 8.11 26.91
C GLU A 549 -20.08 8.06 27.09
N ARG A 550 -19.30 7.86 26.01
CA ARG A 550 -17.82 7.80 26.01
C ARG A 550 -17.24 6.75 26.97
N ASN A 551 -17.90 5.61 27.14
CA ASN A 551 -17.44 4.56 28.05
C ASN A 551 -16.43 3.61 27.35
N ILE A 552 -15.18 4.07 27.25
CA ILE A 552 -14.08 3.40 26.52
C ILE A 552 -13.84 1.98 27.05
N THR A 553 -13.94 1.76 28.36
CA THR A 553 -13.71 0.45 29.00
C THR A 553 -14.74 -0.60 28.57
N ALA A 554 -16.00 -0.22 28.38
CA ALA A 554 -17.04 -1.12 27.88
C ALA A 554 -16.88 -1.43 26.37
N LEU A 555 -16.35 -0.48 25.60
CA LEU A 555 -16.06 -0.65 24.18
C LEU A 555 -14.88 -1.59 23.93
N GLU A 556 -13.83 -1.53 24.76
CA GLU A 556 -12.69 -2.46 24.71
C GLU A 556 -13.08 -3.91 25.08
N LEU A 557 -14.05 -4.08 26.00
CA LEU A 557 -14.64 -5.37 26.36
C LEU A 557 -15.44 -6.01 25.21
N LEU A 558 -16.17 -5.21 24.44
CA LEU A 558 -16.93 -5.68 23.27
C LEU A 558 -16.05 -6.01 22.05
N ALA A 559 -14.89 -5.36 21.94
CA ALA A 559 -13.96 -5.56 20.83
C ALA A 559 -13.14 -6.86 20.92
N THR A 560 -13.14 -7.55 22.07
CA THR A 560 -12.13 -8.59 22.37
C THR A 560 -12.61 -10.05 22.32
N GLU A 561 -13.92 -10.36 22.24
CA GLU A 561 -14.43 -11.74 22.06
C GLU A 561 -15.75 -11.85 21.27
N ARG A 562 -16.05 -13.05 20.72
CA ARG A 562 -17.45 -13.43 20.40
C ARG A 562 -18.15 -13.70 21.73
N PRO A 563 -19.08 -12.85 22.20
CA PRO A 563 -19.52 -12.92 23.59
C PRO A 563 -20.48 -14.09 23.81
N SER A 564 -20.25 -14.85 24.88
CA SER A 564 -21.27 -15.71 25.48
C SER A 564 -22.34 -14.86 26.16
N SER A 565 -23.54 -15.41 26.40
CA SER A 565 -24.66 -14.70 27.05
C SER A 565 -24.33 -14.15 28.44
N ALA A 566 -23.32 -14.72 29.13
CA ALA A 566 -22.87 -14.28 30.44
C ALA A 566 -22.13 -12.93 30.40
N ILE A 567 -21.37 -12.65 29.33
CA ILE A 567 -20.59 -11.41 29.18
C ILE A 567 -21.52 -10.23 28.84
N THR A 568 -22.58 -10.47 28.06
CA THR A 568 -23.59 -9.47 27.70
C THR A 568 -24.38 -8.98 28.91
N GLY A 569 -24.72 -9.86 29.85
CA GLY A 569 -25.37 -9.48 31.12
C GLY A 569 -24.48 -8.62 32.01
N LEU A 570 -23.17 -8.87 31.96
CA LEU A 570 -22.16 -8.20 32.79
C LEU A 570 -21.86 -6.77 32.31
N CYS A 571 -21.85 -6.55 30.99
CA CYS A 571 -21.75 -5.21 30.44
C CYS A 571 -22.95 -4.32 30.84
N CYS A 572 -24.13 -4.90 31.09
CA CYS A 572 -25.34 -4.21 31.57
C CYS A 572 -25.25 -3.78 33.04
N GLU A 573 -24.53 -4.52 33.90
CA GLU A 573 -24.36 -4.15 35.31
C GLU A 573 -23.24 -3.10 35.49
N LEU A 574 -22.17 -3.18 34.68
CA LEU A 574 -21.06 -2.23 34.74
C LEU A 574 -21.44 -0.82 34.25
N SER A 575 -22.37 -0.69 33.30
CA SER A 575 -22.86 0.62 32.82
C SER A 575 -23.70 1.37 33.85
N GLN A 576 -24.16 0.71 34.93
CA GLN A 576 -24.92 1.34 36.00
C GLN A 576 -24.04 1.91 37.14
N LEU A 577 -22.72 1.75 37.06
CA LEU A 577 -21.78 2.04 38.16
C LEU A 577 -20.86 3.24 37.91
N ASP A 578 -21.25 4.16 37.03
CA ASP A 578 -20.45 5.26 36.46
C ASP A 578 -19.79 6.24 37.48
N HIS A 579 -20.05 6.07 38.78
CA HIS A 579 -19.49 6.89 39.86
C HIS A 579 -18.88 6.07 41.01
N GLN A 580 -18.70 4.75 40.87
CA GLN A 580 -18.21 3.88 41.95
C GLN A 580 -17.14 2.87 41.47
N PRO A 581 -15.92 3.34 41.13
CA PRO A 581 -14.84 2.49 40.62
C PRO A 581 -14.45 1.33 41.57
N ALA A 582 -14.59 1.52 42.89
CA ALA A 582 -14.38 0.46 43.88
C ALA A 582 -15.35 -0.72 43.76
N ARG A 583 -16.60 -0.49 43.29
CA ARG A 583 -17.56 -1.57 43.03
C ARG A 583 -17.27 -2.31 41.72
N GLY A 584 -16.81 -1.60 40.69
CA GLY A 584 -16.36 -2.21 39.43
C GLY A 584 -15.18 -3.17 39.64
N LEU A 585 -14.23 -2.79 40.50
CA LEU A 585 -13.10 -3.64 40.86
C LEU A 585 -13.54 -4.92 41.60
N SER A 586 -14.47 -4.81 42.56
CA SER A 586 -15.02 -5.96 43.31
C SER A 586 -15.76 -6.96 42.42
N LEU A 587 -16.41 -6.49 41.36
CA LEU A 587 -17.08 -7.34 40.36
C LEU A 587 -16.06 -8.06 39.47
N LEU A 588 -14.99 -7.36 39.08
CA LEU A 588 -13.87 -7.91 38.32
C LEU A 588 -13.09 -8.97 39.15
N ASP A 589 -12.90 -8.73 40.44
CA ASP A 589 -12.30 -9.69 41.38
C ASP A 589 -13.14 -10.98 41.47
N SER A 590 -14.46 -10.83 41.52
CA SER A 590 -15.40 -11.96 41.54
C SER A 590 -15.37 -12.79 40.25
N LEU A 591 -15.00 -12.17 39.12
CA LEU A 591 -14.83 -12.84 37.83
C LEU A 591 -13.48 -13.50 37.69
N ILE A 592 -12.40 -12.84 38.14
CA ILE A 592 -11.07 -13.46 38.23
C ILE A 592 -11.12 -14.69 39.14
N ALA A 593 -11.92 -14.66 40.21
CA ALA A 593 -12.15 -15.83 41.06
C ALA A 593 -12.88 -16.98 40.33
N LYS A 594 -13.75 -16.67 39.35
CA LYS A 594 -14.47 -17.67 38.54
C LYS A 594 -13.64 -18.17 37.35
N GLU A 595 -12.76 -17.34 36.80
CA GLU A 595 -11.88 -17.64 35.66
C GLU A 595 -10.42 -17.23 35.94
N PRO A 596 -9.74 -17.89 36.88
CA PRO A 596 -8.42 -17.46 37.37
C PRO A 596 -7.31 -17.53 36.31
N GLY A 597 -7.52 -18.31 35.24
CA GLY A 597 -6.56 -18.50 34.15
C GLY A 597 -6.59 -17.44 33.05
N SER A 598 -7.46 -16.42 33.13
CA SER A 598 -7.58 -15.40 32.07
C SER A 598 -6.54 -14.27 32.24
N PRO A 599 -5.45 -14.23 31.43
CA PRO A 599 -4.42 -13.19 31.55
C PRO A 599 -4.92 -11.82 31.07
N ARG A 600 -6.15 -11.74 30.56
CA ARG A 600 -6.79 -10.53 30.06
C ARG A 600 -7.62 -9.86 31.16
N LEU A 601 -8.30 -10.63 32.02
CA LEU A 601 -8.99 -10.08 33.20
C LEU A 601 -8.00 -9.45 34.19
N HIS A 602 -6.85 -10.10 34.41
CA HIS A 602 -5.77 -9.56 35.24
C HIS A 602 -5.19 -8.24 34.69
N ARG A 603 -4.97 -8.14 33.37
CA ARG A 603 -4.52 -6.89 32.74
C ARG A 603 -5.55 -5.76 32.80
N LEU A 604 -6.83 -6.09 32.73
CA LEU A 604 -7.91 -5.12 32.90
C LEU A 604 -7.97 -4.60 34.35
N GLN A 605 -7.76 -5.49 35.33
CA GLN A 605 -7.68 -5.14 36.74
C GLN A 605 -6.50 -4.20 37.03
N GLU A 606 -5.31 -4.51 36.49
CA GLU A 606 -4.13 -3.63 36.57
C GLU A 606 -4.41 -2.23 35.99
N ARG A 607 -5.04 -2.15 34.82
CA ARG A 607 -5.38 -0.86 34.20
C ARG A 607 -6.43 -0.05 34.97
N MET A 608 -7.43 -0.72 35.56
CA MET A 608 -8.41 -0.05 36.41
C MET A 608 -7.76 0.50 37.68
N LEU A 609 -6.84 -0.26 38.28
CA LEU A 609 -6.02 0.21 39.42
C LEU A 609 -5.15 1.41 39.04
N GLU A 610 -4.52 1.40 37.86
CA GLU A 610 -3.75 2.53 37.33
C GLU A 610 -4.60 3.78 37.10
N GLN A 611 -5.81 3.64 36.54
CA GLN A 611 -6.73 4.76 36.34
C GLN A 611 -7.20 5.37 37.66
N MET A 612 -7.46 4.53 38.68
CA MET A 612 -7.80 5.02 40.03
C MET A 612 -6.66 5.83 40.65
N GLY A 613 -5.40 5.37 40.49
CA GLY A 613 -4.22 6.12 40.93
C GLY A 613 -4.08 7.48 40.25
N ARG A 614 -4.26 7.53 38.91
CA ARG A 614 -4.21 8.80 38.15
C ARG A 614 -5.33 9.76 38.52
N HIS A 615 -6.51 9.25 38.89
CA HIS A 615 -7.63 10.08 39.34
C HIS A 615 -7.36 10.74 40.71
N GLU A 616 -6.72 10.04 41.65
CA GLU A 616 -6.30 10.63 42.93
C GLU A 616 -5.21 11.69 42.76
N GLU A 617 -4.23 11.43 41.89
CA GLU A 617 -3.17 12.41 41.56
C GLU A 617 -3.75 13.68 40.91
N SER A 618 -4.65 13.52 39.94
CA SER A 618 -5.32 14.64 39.27
C SER A 618 -6.18 15.45 40.23
N ARG A 619 -6.86 14.80 41.17
CA ARG A 619 -7.67 15.46 42.21
C ARG A 619 -6.80 16.25 43.19
N MET A 620 -5.64 15.71 43.60
CA MET A 620 -4.65 16.43 44.41
C MET A 620 -4.02 17.60 43.64
N ALA A 621 -3.72 17.44 42.35
CA ALA A 621 -3.19 18.51 41.51
C ALA A 621 -4.20 19.66 41.32
N HIS A 622 -5.49 19.34 41.16
CA HIS A 622 -6.56 20.34 41.07
C HIS A 622 -6.75 21.11 42.38
N GLN A 623 -6.58 20.44 43.53
CA GLN A 623 -6.68 21.06 44.84
C GLN A 623 -5.49 22.01 45.12
N ARG A 624 -4.27 21.63 44.69
CA ARG A 624 -3.08 22.50 44.73
C ARG A 624 -3.22 23.71 43.80
N SER A 625 -3.75 23.52 42.60
CA SER A 625 -4.00 24.60 41.63
C SER A 625 -5.03 25.62 42.15
N ARG A 626 -6.09 25.15 42.83
CA ARG A 626 -7.06 26.04 43.50
C ARG A 626 -6.45 26.81 44.67
N GLN A 627 -5.55 26.21 45.46
CA GLN A 627 -4.84 26.93 46.52
C GLN A 627 -3.89 28.00 45.96
N CYS A 628 -3.18 27.73 44.86
CA CYS A 628 -2.36 28.74 44.17
C CYS A 628 -3.20 29.91 43.63
N ASN A 629 -4.37 29.65 43.03
CA ASN A 629 -5.23 30.70 42.48
C ASN A 629 -5.89 31.59 43.54
N ILE A 630 -6.08 31.09 44.77
CA ILE A 630 -6.56 31.90 45.90
C ILE A 630 -5.44 32.81 46.43
N LEU A 631 -4.19 32.36 46.42
CA LEU A 631 -3.03 33.16 46.83
C LEU A 631 -2.71 34.30 45.85
N VAL A 632 -2.83 34.06 44.53
CA VAL A 632 -2.58 35.08 43.50
C VAL A 632 -3.62 36.20 43.53
N ARG A 633 -4.90 35.89 43.77
CA ARG A 633 -5.96 36.91 43.90
C ARG A 633 -5.81 37.78 45.14
N HIS A 634 -5.25 37.26 46.24
CA HIS A 634 -5.00 38.07 47.43
C HIS A 634 -3.84 39.06 47.29
N THR A 635 -2.90 38.82 46.36
CA THR A 635 -1.81 39.76 46.05
C THR A 635 -2.21 40.85 45.06
N GLU A 636 -3.21 40.62 44.21
CA GLU A 636 -3.71 41.62 43.25
C GLU A 636 -4.70 42.62 43.90
N ASP A 637 -5.38 42.25 44.99
CA ASP A 637 -6.25 43.16 45.76
C ASP A 637 -5.50 44.04 46.79
N MET A 638 -4.17 43.92 46.90
CA MET A 638 -3.31 44.71 47.82
C MET A 638 -2.26 45.61 47.12
N GLN A 639 -2.39 45.84 45.82
CA GLN A 639 -1.65 46.87 45.07
C GLN A 639 -2.63 47.89 44.51
#